data_AF-A0AAD9BXS6-F1
#
_entry.id   AF-A0AAD9BXS6-F1
#
_cell.length_a   1.000
_cell.length_b   1.000
_cell.length_c   1.000
_cell.angle_alpha   90.00
_cell.angle_beta   90.00
_cell.angle_gamma   90.00
#
_symmetry.space_group_name_H-M   'P 1'
#
loop_
_entity.id
_entity.type
_entity.pdbx_description
1 polymer ?
#
loop_
_entity_poly.entity_id
_entity_poly.type
_entity_poly.pdbx_seq_one_letter_code
_entity_poly.pdbx_strand_id
1 'polypeptide(L)'
;MAHSARRDCPELPDFSLLKRLARDQLIYLLEQLPGKKDLFIEPDLMSPLDRIANVSTLKHLRSALFSDPAKNTNYVANADKAAGKFRRYKIIFTPQKFYSCDAVLEEQGIIGEYVTTDEWSFYLLPLDDDIISLELPEFFRDNFLAGDQRWVRTAGSALHLLHSLYGPFSKIYGIGRCSKMAYESWREQVAEGEQRAQKAEIGKVFLIDRDVDFVTPLCSQVVYEGLVDDIFRIKCGCVEFGPEVTSCDKSMKVMLNSQDKVFNEIRDEHFSNVFGFLSQKARNLQTAYDKRRGMDIKQMKTFVSEELKGLKQEHRLLSLHIGASESIMKKKTKQDFQELLKTEHSLLEGFEIRESISFIEEHINRQVSMIESLRLLCLLSITENGLLPKDFRSLKTQYLQSYGVDHLLTFANLRQLGLLVEQQPGETLTVMESKVGKLVNDKTGGKLTDAFSSLARKSHFRALSRKLNLVPKSDEEYDLRVPRDMAYIFSGAYVPLSCKLVEQASVGSRRWTGLEEVTKLLNGHEFAVTGNNGADSKAKSDAQRIVLVMFLGGCTFSEISALRFLGRERALCHLKDIWEEIGIPEDQRLQRTNVVKNHIKSLLDMMVKEEESLRQRLVSSIQTCRTDMEKLCLELQLNAFEEESGISMLQQENNIRTQVEALLKEKAQRMQQLKALLEQEQDLCDILCSGPYDLSADSVPTLEQLESFSQHVASQNTEKAKRYAEFADLKRQIILYMAELEHTPETSFEKDVVCEDEDAFCLSRDNISSLKLLVCQLEESKVENEARCEANREKIQRLWDRLQVPQEEREAFNDHMVSSRKRNLEALRAEVQRLEELKLLNISNVTEAIRSEIAVFWEKCFFSTDQRQDFTPYFSEIFTEELLSLHDAEIQRLKQHYEEHQELFDGVHQWEDSWRLFLDLEKKATDPTRFTNRGGNLLKEEKQRSELHKSLPKLEKKLKAQIDTWESEQDREFLVHGQKFLQYVEEQWELHRIEKEKEKQERHLKKSKQTEEDMLYGTAVRTPTKRRLLGTTTPIKTRKFNATSSISSATSNSSSRSVYGTTVCRSPGPRPPLSANKTPLARTPGVGKPPNPRLQGCNKENEAQLKGAL
;
A
#
# COMPACT_ATOMS: atom_id res chain seq x y z
N MET A 1 -37.15 -19.36 8.00
CA MET A 1 -37.04 -20.09 6.72
C MET A 1 -35.75 -20.89 6.74
N ALA A 2 -35.80 -22.22 6.93
CA ALA A 2 -34.63 -23.09 6.86
C ALA A 2 -35.06 -24.58 6.75
N HIS A 3 -35.61 -24.98 5.61
CA HIS A 3 -35.81 -26.41 5.32
C HIS A 3 -34.46 -27.06 4.96
N SER A 4 -33.65 -27.31 5.99
CA SER A 4 -32.74 -28.46 5.93
C SER A 4 -33.59 -29.73 6.00
N ALA A 5 -33.29 -30.71 5.14
CA ALA A 5 -33.85 -32.05 5.30
C ALA A 5 -33.36 -32.59 6.66
N ARG A 6 -34.28 -32.79 7.60
CA ARG A 6 -33.95 -33.30 8.94
C ARG A 6 -33.39 -34.71 8.79
N ARG A 7 -32.08 -34.88 9.00
CA ARG A 7 -31.35 -36.16 8.93
C ARG A 7 -31.92 -37.26 9.86
N ASP A 8 -32.74 -36.87 10.84
CA ASP A 8 -33.37 -37.80 11.78
C ASP A 8 -34.69 -38.39 11.27
N CYS A 9 -35.32 -37.85 10.21
CA CYS A 9 -36.52 -38.45 9.62
C CYS A 9 -36.12 -39.61 8.67
N PRO A 10 -36.87 -40.74 8.66
CA PRO A 10 -36.67 -41.78 7.66
C PRO A 10 -37.09 -41.27 6.27
N GLU A 11 -36.37 -41.67 5.23
CA GLU A 11 -36.79 -41.42 3.85
C GLU A 11 -38.03 -42.25 3.51
N LEU A 12 -38.97 -41.68 2.75
CA LEU A 12 -40.19 -42.38 2.31
C LEU A 12 -39.89 -43.36 1.17
N PRO A 13 -40.69 -44.44 1.00
CA PRO A 13 -40.51 -45.38 -0.11
C PRO A 13 -40.75 -44.71 -1.47
N ASP A 14 -40.01 -45.14 -2.51
CA ASP A 14 -40.18 -44.61 -3.87
C ASP A 14 -41.47 -45.12 -4.54
N PHE A 15 -42.57 -44.41 -4.30
CA PHE A 15 -43.86 -44.70 -4.92
C PHE A 15 -43.90 -44.48 -6.44
N SER A 16 -42.85 -43.93 -7.08
CA SER A 16 -42.79 -43.83 -8.55
C SER A 16 -42.82 -45.21 -9.23
N LEU A 17 -42.40 -46.27 -8.52
CA LEU A 17 -42.49 -47.66 -8.94
C LEU A 17 -43.94 -48.09 -9.24
N LEU A 18 -44.92 -47.65 -8.44
CA LEU A 18 -46.34 -47.95 -8.67
C LEU A 18 -46.82 -47.39 -10.00
N LYS A 19 -46.50 -46.11 -10.28
CA LYS A 19 -46.81 -45.45 -11.55
C LYS A 19 -46.11 -46.12 -12.73
N ARG A 20 -44.86 -46.59 -12.57
CA ARG A 20 -44.14 -47.33 -13.61
C ARG A 20 -44.81 -48.67 -13.91
N LEU A 21 -45.11 -49.47 -12.89
CA LEU A 21 -45.77 -50.77 -13.04
C LEU A 21 -47.15 -50.63 -13.70
N ALA A 22 -47.97 -49.68 -13.24
CA ALA A 22 -49.27 -49.37 -13.81
C ALA A 22 -49.17 -49.03 -15.31
N ARG A 23 -48.25 -48.12 -15.66
CA ARG A 23 -47.99 -47.72 -17.05
C ARG A 23 -47.52 -48.89 -17.90
N ASP A 24 -46.55 -49.67 -17.43
CA ASP A 24 -45.89 -50.69 -18.23
C ASP A 24 -46.81 -51.92 -18.44
N GLN A 25 -47.65 -52.27 -17.46
CA GLN A 25 -48.75 -53.23 -17.64
C GLN A 25 -49.78 -52.74 -18.66
N LEU A 26 -50.14 -51.44 -18.63
CA LEU A 26 -51.07 -50.88 -19.62
C LEU A 26 -50.48 -50.91 -21.04
N ILE A 27 -49.20 -50.54 -21.19
CA ILE A 27 -48.48 -50.62 -22.47
C ILE A 27 -48.56 -52.04 -23.03
N TYR A 28 -48.24 -53.05 -22.22
CA TYR A 28 -48.32 -54.46 -22.59
C TYR A 28 -49.73 -54.88 -23.06
N LEU A 29 -50.79 -54.51 -22.32
CA LEU A 29 -52.18 -54.82 -22.69
C LEU A 29 -52.62 -54.14 -24.00
N LEU A 30 -52.09 -52.96 -24.32
CA LEU A 30 -52.33 -52.25 -25.58
C LEU A 30 -51.55 -52.89 -26.75
N GLU A 31 -50.32 -53.35 -26.53
CA GLU A 31 -49.46 -53.97 -27.55
C GLU A 31 -49.96 -55.35 -28.00
N GLN A 32 -50.63 -56.11 -27.13
CA GLN A 32 -51.30 -57.38 -27.48
C GLN A 32 -52.28 -57.28 -28.66
N LEU A 33 -52.85 -56.09 -28.93
CA LEU A 33 -53.57 -55.84 -30.18
C LEU A 33 -52.65 -55.24 -31.26
N PRO A 34 -52.48 -55.89 -32.42
CA PRO A 34 -51.74 -55.29 -33.53
C PRO A 34 -52.56 -54.23 -34.30
N GLY A 35 -51.89 -53.16 -34.75
CA GLY A 35 -52.41 -52.24 -35.78
C GLY A 35 -52.82 -50.84 -35.32
N LYS A 36 -53.44 -50.08 -36.24
CA LYS A 36 -54.11 -48.79 -35.95
C LYS A 36 -55.46 -49.04 -35.29
N LYS A 37 -55.85 -48.14 -34.38
CA LYS A 37 -56.71 -48.47 -33.25
C LYS A 37 -57.34 -47.22 -32.63
N ASP A 38 -58.66 -47.20 -32.39
CA ASP A 38 -59.43 -46.06 -31.86
C ASP A 38 -59.68 -46.19 -30.34
N LEU A 39 -59.10 -45.30 -29.52
CA LEU A 39 -59.12 -45.38 -28.05
C LEU A 39 -60.39 -44.73 -27.47
N PHE A 40 -61.13 -45.45 -26.65
CA PHE A 40 -62.26 -44.92 -25.86
C PHE A 40 -61.93 -45.01 -24.38
N ILE A 41 -62.16 -43.92 -23.65
CA ILE A 41 -61.87 -43.82 -22.21
C ILE A 41 -63.13 -43.29 -21.53
N GLU A 42 -63.49 -43.88 -20.40
CA GLU A 42 -64.48 -43.35 -19.48
C GLU A 42 -64.06 -41.99 -18.90
N PRO A 43 -64.94 -40.97 -18.82
CA PRO A 43 -64.56 -39.61 -18.43
C PRO A 43 -63.83 -39.52 -17.08
N ASP A 44 -64.21 -40.32 -16.10
CA ASP A 44 -63.58 -40.31 -14.77
C ASP A 44 -62.20 -40.97 -14.76
N LEU A 45 -61.96 -41.97 -15.61
CA LEU A 45 -60.65 -42.61 -15.77
C LEU A 45 -59.66 -41.75 -16.57
N MET A 46 -60.11 -40.71 -17.28
CA MET A 46 -59.23 -39.81 -18.03
C MET A 46 -58.19 -39.11 -17.14
N SER A 47 -58.57 -38.66 -15.94
CA SER A 47 -57.66 -37.94 -15.03
C SER A 47 -56.62 -38.85 -14.36
N PRO A 48 -56.96 -40.06 -13.86
CA PRO A 48 -55.98 -41.07 -13.45
C PRO A 48 -55.03 -41.48 -14.59
N LEU A 49 -55.55 -41.67 -15.82
CA LEU A 49 -54.71 -42.05 -16.96
C LEU A 49 -53.70 -40.95 -17.35
N ASP A 50 -54.10 -39.68 -17.36
CA ASP A 50 -53.20 -38.55 -17.66
C ASP A 50 -52.06 -38.42 -16.62
N ARG A 51 -52.28 -38.89 -15.39
CA ARG A 51 -51.25 -39.02 -14.34
C ARG A 51 -50.27 -40.18 -14.56
N ILE A 52 -50.62 -41.21 -15.34
CA ILE A 52 -49.82 -42.44 -15.54
C ILE A 52 -49.13 -42.44 -16.91
N ALA A 53 -49.91 -42.20 -17.96
CA ALA A 53 -49.52 -42.28 -19.36
C ALA A 53 -50.13 -41.11 -20.14
N ASN A 54 -49.37 -40.01 -20.25
CA ASN A 54 -49.76 -38.83 -21.02
C ASN A 54 -50.21 -39.18 -22.46
N VAL A 55 -51.04 -38.32 -23.06
CA VAL A 55 -51.57 -38.48 -24.42
C VAL A 55 -50.47 -38.69 -25.49
N SER A 56 -49.24 -38.23 -25.27
CA SER A 56 -48.07 -38.51 -26.14
C SER A 56 -47.66 -39.99 -26.16
N THR A 57 -47.74 -40.68 -25.02
CA THR A 57 -47.50 -42.12 -24.86
C THR A 57 -48.61 -42.91 -25.56
N LEU A 58 -49.87 -42.58 -25.27
CA LEU A 58 -51.04 -43.23 -25.87
C LEU A 58 -51.17 -42.97 -27.40
N LYS A 59 -50.59 -41.88 -27.92
CA LYS A 59 -50.51 -41.61 -29.38
C LYS A 59 -49.57 -42.55 -30.12
N HIS A 60 -48.60 -43.16 -29.45
CA HIS A 60 -47.80 -44.27 -30.00
C HIS A 60 -48.56 -45.60 -29.86
N LEU A 61 -49.16 -45.84 -28.70
CA LEU A 61 -49.79 -47.10 -28.32
C LEU A 61 -51.31 -47.02 -28.41
N ARG A 62 -51.81 -47.20 -29.64
CA ARG A 62 -53.19 -46.88 -30.01
C ARG A 62 -54.16 -47.98 -29.52
N SER A 63 -55.33 -47.56 -29.00
CA SER A 63 -56.48 -48.27 -28.41
C SER A 63 -56.39 -49.53 -27.54
N ALA A 64 -57.22 -49.45 -26.49
CA ALA A 64 -58.28 -50.40 -26.16
C ALA A 64 -59.60 -49.59 -25.95
N LEU A 65 -60.62 -50.17 -25.30
CA LEU A 65 -61.66 -49.43 -24.60
C LEU A 65 -61.49 -49.63 -23.09
N PHE A 66 -61.69 -48.57 -22.30
CA PHE A 66 -61.89 -48.67 -20.85
C PHE A 66 -63.33 -48.28 -20.50
N SER A 67 -63.98 -49.04 -19.62
CA SER A 67 -65.38 -48.81 -19.20
C SER A 67 -65.70 -49.54 -17.89
N ASP A 68 -66.37 -48.86 -16.96
CA ASP A 68 -67.25 -49.46 -15.94
C ASP A 68 -68.33 -50.33 -16.63
N PRO A 69 -68.93 -51.33 -15.95
CA PRO A 69 -69.71 -52.38 -16.62
C PRO A 69 -70.99 -51.91 -17.34
N ALA A 70 -71.40 -52.74 -18.30
CA ALA A 70 -72.77 -52.82 -18.87
C ALA A 70 -73.37 -51.62 -19.64
N LYS A 71 -72.82 -50.39 -19.61
CA LYS A 71 -73.41 -49.25 -20.35
C LYS A 71 -72.80 -48.98 -21.73
N ASN A 72 -71.70 -48.24 -21.82
CA ASN A 72 -71.31 -47.60 -23.09
C ASN A 72 -70.87 -48.59 -24.19
N THR A 73 -70.10 -49.63 -23.85
CA THR A 73 -69.59 -50.57 -24.86
C THR A 73 -70.70 -51.38 -25.54
N ASN A 74 -71.78 -51.70 -24.82
CA ASN A 74 -72.95 -52.39 -25.37
C ASN A 74 -73.57 -51.59 -26.52
N TYR A 75 -73.74 -50.27 -26.36
CA TYR A 75 -74.27 -49.42 -27.43
C TYR A 75 -73.35 -49.37 -28.66
N VAL A 76 -72.03 -49.23 -28.48
CA VAL A 76 -71.10 -49.13 -29.63
C VAL A 76 -70.98 -50.46 -30.38
N ALA A 77 -70.83 -51.58 -29.66
CA ALA A 77 -70.72 -52.89 -30.27
C ALA A 77 -72.02 -53.30 -30.96
N ASN A 78 -73.19 -53.10 -30.33
CA ASN A 78 -74.47 -53.41 -30.95
C ASN A 78 -74.80 -52.46 -32.13
N ALA A 79 -74.37 -51.19 -32.10
CA ALA A 79 -74.56 -50.27 -33.21
C ALA A 79 -73.73 -50.64 -34.46
N ASP A 80 -72.44 -50.97 -34.31
CA ASP A 80 -71.63 -51.41 -35.46
C ASP A 80 -72.05 -52.83 -35.94
N LYS A 81 -72.48 -53.73 -35.03
CA LYS A 81 -73.12 -55.02 -35.35
C LYS A 81 -74.42 -54.84 -36.17
N ALA A 82 -75.30 -53.93 -35.76
CA ALA A 82 -76.52 -53.59 -36.50
C ALA A 82 -76.25 -52.86 -37.83
N ALA A 83 -75.13 -52.13 -37.92
CA ALA A 83 -74.69 -51.45 -39.14
C ALA A 83 -73.81 -52.31 -40.06
N GLY A 84 -73.62 -53.61 -39.78
CA GLY A 84 -72.83 -54.54 -40.59
C GLY A 84 -71.33 -54.24 -40.64
N LYS A 85 -70.79 -53.54 -39.64
CA LYS A 85 -69.37 -53.13 -39.58
C LYS A 85 -68.56 -54.07 -38.71
N PHE A 86 -67.66 -54.81 -39.35
CA PHE A 86 -66.78 -55.76 -38.69
C PHE A 86 -65.55 -55.06 -38.08
N ARG A 87 -65.67 -54.63 -36.82
CA ARG A 87 -64.54 -54.20 -35.97
C ARG A 87 -64.25 -55.26 -34.90
N ARG A 88 -62.97 -55.40 -34.52
CA ARG A 88 -62.57 -56.13 -33.30
C ARG A 88 -62.45 -55.15 -32.13
N TYR A 89 -63.01 -55.51 -30.99
CA TYR A 89 -63.02 -54.73 -29.76
C TYR A 89 -62.22 -55.43 -28.66
N LYS A 90 -61.60 -54.63 -27.80
CA LYS A 90 -60.98 -55.10 -26.56
C LYS A 90 -61.39 -54.16 -25.43
N ILE A 91 -61.97 -54.73 -24.38
CA ILE A 91 -62.30 -54.00 -23.15
C ILE A 91 -61.21 -54.32 -22.13
N ILE A 92 -60.58 -53.29 -21.59
CA ILE A 92 -59.70 -53.37 -20.44
C ILE A 92 -60.48 -52.86 -19.24
N PHE A 93 -60.84 -53.76 -18.33
CA PHE A 93 -61.48 -53.42 -17.06
C PHE A 93 -60.41 -52.98 -16.05
N THR A 94 -60.75 -51.97 -15.24
CA THR A 94 -59.90 -51.44 -14.18
C THR A 94 -60.82 -50.91 -13.06
N PRO A 95 -60.47 -51.07 -11.77
CA PRO A 95 -59.27 -51.74 -11.24
C PRO A 95 -59.36 -53.27 -11.25
N GLN A 96 -60.52 -53.86 -11.53
CA GLN A 96 -60.75 -55.31 -11.60
C GLN A 96 -61.90 -55.65 -12.55
N LYS A 97 -61.94 -56.85 -13.13
CA LYS A 97 -63.07 -57.34 -13.93
C LYS A 97 -64.10 -58.05 -13.04
N PHE A 98 -65.37 -57.66 -13.15
CA PHE A 98 -66.48 -58.35 -12.48
C PHE A 98 -67.09 -59.45 -13.37
N TYR A 99 -67.53 -60.56 -12.77
CA TYR A 99 -68.22 -61.64 -13.49
C TYR A 99 -69.50 -61.15 -14.20
N SER A 100 -70.20 -60.18 -13.61
CA SER A 100 -71.36 -59.52 -14.22
C SER A 100 -71.03 -58.79 -15.52
N CYS A 101 -69.78 -58.39 -15.76
CA CYS A 101 -69.34 -57.86 -17.05
C CYS A 101 -69.46 -58.92 -18.15
N ASP A 102 -68.82 -60.06 -17.95
CA ASP A 102 -68.77 -61.12 -18.96
C ASP A 102 -70.17 -61.70 -19.20
N ALA A 103 -70.98 -61.88 -18.15
CA ALA A 103 -72.37 -62.34 -18.26
C ALA A 103 -73.25 -61.40 -19.11
N VAL A 104 -73.10 -60.08 -18.97
CA VAL A 104 -73.82 -59.11 -19.82
C VAL A 104 -73.32 -59.14 -21.27
N LEU A 105 -72.01 -59.29 -21.50
CA LEU A 105 -71.44 -59.39 -22.85
C LEU A 105 -71.78 -60.72 -23.55
N GLU A 106 -72.04 -61.77 -22.77
CA GLU A 106 -72.55 -63.07 -23.20
C GLU A 106 -74.05 -63.00 -23.54
N GLU A 107 -74.89 -62.41 -22.67
CA GLU A 107 -76.32 -62.19 -22.92
C GLU A 107 -76.57 -61.38 -24.20
N GLN A 108 -75.74 -60.36 -24.48
CA GLN A 108 -75.80 -59.57 -25.71
C GLN A 108 -75.22 -60.30 -26.95
N GLY A 109 -74.60 -61.47 -26.77
CA GLY A 109 -73.99 -62.26 -27.84
C GLY A 109 -72.90 -61.49 -28.60
N ILE A 110 -72.01 -60.80 -27.87
CA ILE A 110 -70.89 -60.03 -28.45
C ILE A 110 -69.50 -60.46 -27.94
N ILE A 111 -69.44 -61.18 -26.82
CA ILE A 111 -68.19 -61.77 -26.31
C ILE A 111 -67.62 -62.83 -27.28
N GLY A 112 -66.29 -62.97 -27.33
CA GLY A 112 -65.61 -63.95 -28.16
C GLY A 112 -65.19 -63.42 -29.53
N GLU A 113 -66.05 -63.55 -30.54
CA GLU A 113 -65.70 -63.22 -31.94
C GLU A 113 -65.47 -61.71 -32.16
N TYR A 114 -66.26 -60.85 -31.51
CA TYR A 114 -66.21 -59.39 -31.69
C TYR A 114 -65.51 -58.67 -30.54
N VAL A 115 -65.72 -59.13 -29.30
CA VAL A 115 -65.23 -58.49 -28.07
C VAL A 115 -64.32 -59.44 -27.28
N THR A 116 -63.10 -58.98 -27.03
CA THR A 116 -62.16 -59.58 -26.06
C THR A 116 -62.17 -58.78 -24.75
N THR A 117 -61.96 -59.44 -23.61
CA THR A 117 -61.90 -58.78 -22.29
C THR A 117 -60.59 -59.10 -21.57
N ASP A 118 -59.98 -58.08 -20.97
CA ASP A 118 -58.77 -58.16 -20.15
C ASP A 118 -58.95 -57.34 -18.86
N GLU A 119 -58.11 -57.58 -17.87
CA GLU A 119 -58.02 -56.77 -16.65
C GLU A 119 -56.69 -56.00 -16.61
N TRP A 120 -56.78 -54.71 -16.26
CA TRP A 120 -55.67 -53.89 -15.80
C TRP A 120 -55.82 -53.68 -14.31
N SER A 121 -55.02 -54.42 -13.53
CA SER A 121 -55.02 -54.49 -12.07
C SER A 121 -54.41 -53.23 -11.42
N PHE A 122 -54.87 -52.06 -11.87
CA PHE A 122 -54.37 -50.76 -11.44
C PHE A 122 -55.13 -50.26 -10.21
N TYR A 123 -54.52 -50.44 -9.04
CA TYR A 123 -55.14 -50.09 -7.76
C TYR A 123 -54.72 -48.74 -7.19
N LEU A 124 -53.46 -48.34 -7.37
CA LEU A 124 -52.83 -47.29 -6.55
C LEU A 124 -52.18 -46.21 -7.40
N LEU A 125 -52.75 -45.00 -7.33
CA LEU A 125 -52.21 -43.79 -7.97
C LEU A 125 -51.41 -42.95 -6.95
N PRO A 126 -50.08 -42.81 -7.09
CA PRO A 126 -49.34 -41.79 -6.37
C PRO A 126 -49.81 -40.40 -6.81
N LEU A 127 -50.35 -39.62 -5.88
CA LEU A 127 -50.71 -38.22 -6.09
C LEU A 127 -49.54 -37.30 -5.75
N ASP A 128 -48.83 -37.62 -4.67
CA ASP A 128 -47.70 -36.87 -4.12
C ASP A 128 -46.71 -37.83 -3.44
N ASP A 129 -45.59 -37.33 -2.91
CA ASP A 129 -44.56 -38.14 -2.23
C ASP A 129 -45.10 -38.89 -1.00
N ASP A 130 -46.16 -38.37 -0.37
CA ASP A 130 -46.82 -38.93 0.82
C ASP A 130 -48.29 -39.32 0.62
N ILE A 131 -48.84 -39.19 -0.60
CA ILE A 131 -50.25 -39.50 -0.91
C ILE A 131 -50.37 -40.55 -2.01
N ILE A 132 -51.08 -41.64 -1.70
CA ILE A 132 -51.50 -42.66 -2.67
C ILE A 132 -53.02 -42.82 -2.58
N SER A 133 -53.71 -42.83 -3.72
CA SER A 133 -55.18 -42.93 -3.79
C SER A 133 -55.62 -44.11 -4.66
N LEU A 134 -56.83 -44.62 -4.41
CA LEU A 134 -57.52 -45.55 -5.31
C LEU A 134 -58.26 -44.82 -6.46
N GLU A 135 -58.52 -43.51 -6.31
CA GLU A 135 -59.38 -42.69 -7.20
C GLU A 135 -60.75 -43.33 -7.54
N LEU A 136 -61.35 -44.02 -6.57
CA LEU A 136 -62.69 -44.64 -6.68
C LEU A 136 -63.76 -43.77 -5.99
N PRO A 137 -64.38 -42.77 -6.66
CA PRO A 137 -65.42 -41.93 -6.05
C PRO A 137 -66.65 -42.72 -5.60
N GLU A 138 -66.97 -43.80 -6.33
CA GLU A 138 -68.11 -44.68 -6.07
C GLU A 138 -67.98 -45.43 -4.72
N PHE A 139 -66.75 -45.63 -4.22
CA PHE A 139 -66.44 -46.49 -3.07
C PHE A 139 -67.29 -46.15 -1.84
N PHE A 140 -67.43 -44.85 -1.54
CA PHE A 140 -68.18 -44.41 -0.35
C PHE A 140 -69.66 -44.79 -0.44
N ARG A 141 -70.30 -44.48 -1.58
CA ARG A 141 -71.72 -44.78 -1.82
C ARG A 141 -71.94 -46.29 -1.81
N ASP A 142 -71.10 -47.04 -2.53
CA ASP A 142 -71.26 -48.47 -2.70
C ASP A 142 -71.13 -49.20 -1.35
N ASN A 143 -70.00 -49.01 -0.65
CA ASN A 143 -69.72 -49.77 0.57
C ASN A 143 -70.59 -49.32 1.77
N PHE A 144 -70.79 -48.01 1.99
CA PHE A 144 -71.41 -47.49 3.21
C PHE A 144 -72.90 -47.17 3.07
N LEU A 145 -73.37 -46.72 1.91
CA LEU A 145 -74.81 -46.48 1.68
C LEU A 145 -75.51 -47.74 1.13
N ALA A 146 -75.02 -48.30 0.01
CA ALA A 146 -75.66 -49.44 -0.64
C ALA A 146 -75.34 -50.80 0.02
N GLY A 147 -74.25 -50.88 0.80
CA GLY A 147 -73.76 -52.13 1.39
C GLY A 147 -73.03 -53.05 0.41
N ASP A 148 -72.72 -52.56 -0.78
CA ASP A 148 -71.99 -53.28 -1.83
C ASP A 148 -70.48 -53.31 -1.52
N GLN A 149 -70.01 -54.50 -1.16
CA GLN A 149 -68.64 -54.76 -0.73
C GLN A 149 -67.70 -55.10 -1.90
N ARG A 150 -68.11 -54.87 -3.17
CA ARG A 150 -67.32 -55.18 -4.39
C ARG A 150 -65.89 -54.65 -4.38
N TRP A 151 -65.64 -53.53 -3.70
CA TRP A 151 -64.32 -52.87 -3.62
C TRP A 151 -63.41 -53.39 -2.49
N VAL A 152 -63.89 -54.29 -1.61
CA VAL A 152 -63.08 -54.88 -0.52
C VAL A 152 -61.89 -55.66 -1.07
N ARG A 153 -62.09 -56.46 -2.14
CA ARG A 153 -61.00 -57.18 -2.80
C ARG A 153 -59.95 -56.21 -3.33
N THR A 154 -60.38 -55.13 -3.96
CA THR A 154 -59.53 -54.06 -4.49
C THR A 154 -58.65 -53.41 -3.41
N ALA A 155 -59.23 -53.12 -2.24
CA ALA A 155 -58.48 -52.62 -1.08
C ALA A 155 -57.46 -53.64 -0.54
N GLY A 156 -57.84 -54.92 -0.46
CA GLY A 156 -56.94 -56.01 -0.07
C GLY A 156 -55.77 -56.21 -1.06
N SER A 157 -56.06 -56.15 -2.36
CA SER A 157 -55.05 -56.24 -3.43
C SER A 157 -54.12 -55.03 -3.49
N ALA A 158 -54.62 -53.82 -3.17
CA ALA A 158 -53.79 -52.63 -2.99
C ALA A 158 -52.78 -52.81 -1.84
N LEU A 159 -53.23 -53.31 -0.68
CA LEU A 159 -52.34 -53.65 0.44
C LEU A 159 -51.36 -54.78 0.09
N HIS A 160 -51.77 -55.75 -0.74
CA HIS A 160 -50.92 -56.87 -1.18
C HIS A 160 -49.83 -56.38 -2.15
N LEU A 161 -50.16 -55.45 -3.04
CA LEU A 161 -49.18 -54.79 -3.92
C LEU A 161 -48.16 -53.98 -3.11
N LEU A 162 -48.59 -53.21 -2.11
CA LEU A 162 -47.68 -52.48 -1.22
C LEU A 162 -46.77 -53.43 -0.43
N HIS A 163 -47.31 -54.53 0.11
CA HIS A 163 -46.54 -55.57 0.80
C HIS A 163 -45.50 -56.24 -0.13
N SER A 164 -45.88 -56.51 -1.38
CA SER A 164 -45.03 -57.20 -2.36
C SER A 164 -43.87 -56.34 -2.88
N LEU A 165 -44.01 -55.01 -2.84
CA LEU A 165 -42.98 -54.06 -3.29
C LEU A 165 -42.12 -53.55 -2.12
N TYR A 166 -42.75 -53.17 -1.00
CA TYR A 166 -42.10 -52.48 0.13
C TYR A 166 -41.94 -53.38 1.38
N GLY A 167 -42.16 -54.69 1.22
CA GLY A 167 -41.91 -55.72 2.22
C GLY A 167 -42.98 -55.84 3.33
N PRO A 168 -42.77 -56.76 4.28
CA PRO A 168 -43.81 -57.15 5.23
C PRO A 168 -44.08 -56.11 6.31
N PHE A 169 -45.36 -55.76 6.48
CA PHE A 169 -45.83 -54.87 7.54
C PHE A 169 -45.62 -55.49 8.91
N SER A 170 -44.86 -54.83 9.79
CA SER A 170 -44.55 -55.37 11.12
C SER A 170 -45.71 -55.26 12.11
N LYS A 171 -46.63 -54.30 11.90
CA LYS A 171 -47.85 -54.17 12.70
C LYS A 171 -48.97 -53.51 11.91
N ILE A 172 -50.17 -54.06 12.03
CA ILE A 172 -51.38 -53.57 11.38
C ILE A 172 -52.43 -53.29 12.45
N TYR A 173 -53.01 -52.11 12.39
CA TYR A 173 -54.18 -51.72 13.16
C TYR A 173 -55.34 -51.47 12.19
N GLY A 174 -56.57 -51.65 12.66
CA GLY A 174 -57.70 -51.11 11.93
C GLY A 174 -58.93 -50.91 12.79
N ILE A 175 -59.84 -50.08 12.30
CA ILE A 175 -61.12 -49.78 12.93
C ILE A 175 -62.19 -49.59 11.83
N GLY A 176 -63.24 -50.41 11.91
CA GLY A 176 -64.34 -50.42 10.94
C GLY A 176 -64.53 -51.78 10.25
N ARG A 177 -65.71 -52.00 9.69
CA ARG A 177 -66.10 -53.27 9.06
C ARG A 177 -65.37 -53.52 7.76
N CYS A 178 -65.31 -52.52 6.88
CA CYS A 178 -64.61 -52.58 5.60
C CYS A 178 -63.10 -52.77 5.84
N SER A 179 -62.53 -52.05 6.80
CA SER A 179 -61.13 -52.17 7.23
C SER A 179 -60.78 -53.58 7.67
N LYS A 180 -61.64 -54.23 8.46
CA LYS A 180 -61.45 -55.63 8.84
C LYS A 180 -61.53 -56.57 7.63
N MET A 181 -62.51 -56.40 6.76
CA MET A 181 -62.67 -57.26 5.57
C MET A 181 -61.53 -57.07 4.54
N ALA A 182 -61.03 -55.85 4.36
CA ALA A 182 -59.88 -55.54 3.51
C ALA A 182 -58.59 -56.16 4.06
N TYR A 183 -58.40 -56.13 5.39
CA TYR A 183 -57.32 -56.84 6.07
C TYR A 183 -57.43 -58.37 5.91
N GLU A 184 -58.63 -58.95 6.02
CA GLU A 184 -58.84 -60.39 5.85
C GLU A 184 -58.57 -60.83 4.40
N SER A 185 -59.05 -60.07 3.41
CA SER A 185 -58.76 -60.27 1.98
C SER A 185 -57.27 -60.09 1.63
N TRP A 186 -56.57 -59.15 2.26
CA TRP A 186 -55.12 -58.98 2.13
C TRP A 186 -54.36 -60.17 2.70
N ARG A 187 -54.73 -60.62 3.91
CA ARG A 187 -54.11 -61.75 4.62
C ARG A 187 -54.21 -63.04 3.80
N GLU A 188 -55.36 -63.29 3.16
CA GLU A 188 -55.57 -64.44 2.27
C GLU A 188 -54.64 -64.38 1.05
N GLN A 189 -54.56 -63.23 0.35
CA GLN A 189 -53.62 -63.05 -0.77
C GLN A 189 -52.14 -63.23 -0.37
N VAL A 190 -51.77 -62.84 0.85
CA VAL A 190 -50.40 -63.03 1.41
C VAL A 190 -50.13 -64.48 1.88
N ALA A 191 -51.18 -65.27 2.12
CA ALA A 191 -51.07 -66.69 2.46
C ALA A 191 -51.02 -67.60 1.20
N GLU A 192 -51.63 -67.16 0.10
CA GLU A 192 -51.60 -67.87 -1.20
C GLU A 192 -50.33 -67.56 -2.03
N GLY A 193 -49.67 -66.42 -1.80
CA GLY A 193 -48.51 -65.95 -2.58
C GLY A 193 -47.14 -66.43 -2.10
N GLU A 194 -46.17 -66.48 -3.04
CA GLU A 194 -44.76 -66.73 -2.72
C GLU A 194 -44.14 -65.59 -1.90
N GLN A 195 -43.76 -65.85 -0.64
CA GLN A 195 -43.12 -64.85 0.20
C GLN A 195 -41.65 -64.63 -0.20
N ARG A 196 -41.39 -63.51 -0.87
CA ARG A 196 -40.04 -63.03 -1.16
C ARG A 196 -39.41 -62.40 0.09
N ALA A 197 -38.12 -62.64 0.30
CA ALA A 197 -37.34 -62.07 1.40
C ALA A 197 -37.01 -60.57 1.18
N GLN A 198 -38.05 -59.75 1.04
CA GLN A 198 -37.97 -58.30 0.89
C GLN A 198 -37.69 -57.64 2.25
N LYS A 199 -36.78 -56.65 2.31
CA LYS A 199 -36.64 -55.80 3.50
C LYS A 199 -37.92 -54.97 3.66
N ALA A 200 -38.49 -54.93 4.85
CA ALA A 200 -39.61 -54.04 5.15
C ALA A 200 -39.16 -52.57 5.12
N GLU A 201 -39.90 -51.74 4.39
CA GLU A 201 -39.79 -50.28 4.31
C GLU A 201 -40.98 -49.59 5.00
N ILE A 202 -42.18 -50.20 4.96
CA ILE A 202 -43.37 -49.72 5.68
C ILE A 202 -43.57 -50.54 6.96
N GLY A 203 -43.30 -49.94 8.12
CA GLY A 203 -43.35 -50.65 9.40
C GLY A 203 -44.76 -50.86 9.96
N LYS A 204 -45.60 -49.81 9.94
CA LYS A 204 -46.95 -49.83 10.53
C LYS A 204 -48.02 -49.48 9.48
N VAL A 205 -49.18 -50.11 9.58
CA VAL A 205 -50.37 -49.80 8.76
C VAL A 205 -51.57 -49.52 9.66
N PHE A 206 -52.37 -48.51 9.32
CA PHE A 206 -53.67 -48.20 9.90
C PHE A 206 -54.75 -48.25 8.82
N LEU A 207 -55.80 -49.05 9.02
CA LEU A 207 -57.00 -49.06 8.18
C LEU A 207 -58.14 -48.38 8.94
N ILE A 208 -58.76 -47.35 8.37
CA ILE A 208 -59.82 -46.57 9.01
C ILE A 208 -61.00 -46.43 8.05
N ASP A 209 -62.18 -46.88 8.47
CA ASP A 209 -63.41 -46.66 7.71
C ASP A 209 -63.94 -45.22 7.93
N ARG A 210 -64.53 -44.63 6.87
CA ARG A 210 -65.05 -43.25 6.93
C ARG A 210 -66.20 -43.08 7.94
N ASP A 211 -66.98 -44.13 8.20
CA ASP A 211 -68.10 -44.12 9.14
C ASP A 211 -67.66 -44.11 10.63
N VAL A 212 -66.38 -44.34 10.91
CA VAL A 212 -65.76 -44.14 12.23
C VAL A 212 -65.64 -42.63 12.56
N ASP A 213 -65.49 -41.78 11.54
CA ASP A 213 -65.39 -40.32 11.69
C ASP A 213 -66.08 -39.60 10.53
N PHE A 214 -67.40 -39.42 10.67
CA PHE A 214 -68.18 -38.55 9.79
C PHE A 214 -68.07 -37.06 10.14
N VAL A 215 -67.55 -36.69 11.31
CA VAL A 215 -67.52 -35.28 11.75
C VAL A 215 -66.50 -34.50 10.93
N THR A 216 -65.28 -35.03 10.80
CA THR A 216 -64.19 -34.38 10.06
C THR A 216 -64.56 -33.95 8.63
N PRO A 217 -65.18 -34.79 7.75
CA PRO A 217 -65.59 -34.38 6.41
C PRO A 217 -66.84 -33.49 6.36
N LEU A 218 -67.58 -33.32 7.47
CA LEU A 218 -68.69 -32.37 7.55
C LEU A 218 -68.22 -30.95 7.88
N CYS A 219 -67.13 -30.79 8.63
CA CYS A 219 -66.52 -29.50 8.98
C CYS A 219 -65.86 -28.79 7.79
N SER A 220 -65.95 -27.46 7.73
CA SER A 220 -65.37 -26.62 6.70
C SER A 220 -63.84 -26.60 6.77
N GLN A 221 -63.18 -26.93 5.66
CA GLN A 221 -61.72 -26.95 5.60
C GLN A 221 -61.17 -25.50 5.62
N VAL A 222 -60.16 -25.22 6.46
CA VAL A 222 -59.52 -23.88 6.55
C VAL A 222 -57.99 -23.89 6.38
N VAL A 223 -57.40 -25.04 6.02
CA VAL A 223 -56.05 -25.12 5.44
C VAL A 223 -56.08 -24.78 3.94
N TYR A 224 -54.96 -24.33 3.38
CA TYR A 224 -54.92 -23.87 1.98
C TYR A 224 -55.34 -24.93 0.97
N GLU A 225 -54.78 -26.15 1.05
CA GLU A 225 -55.08 -27.23 0.09
C GLU A 225 -56.55 -27.67 0.15
N GLY A 226 -57.12 -27.72 1.36
CA GLY A 226 -58.55 -27.98 1.58
C GLY A 226 -59.46 -26.86 1.04
N LEU A 227 -59.08 -25.59 1.19
CA LEU A 227 -59.80 -24.47 0.59
C LEU A 227 -59.69 -24.43 -0.94
N VAL A 228 -58.58 -24.88 -1.51
CA VAL A 228 -58.45 -25.04 -2.97
C VAL A 228 -59.41 -26.13 -3.47
N ASP A 229 -59.56 -27.25 -2.76
CA ASP A 229 -60.56 -28.27 -3.12
C ASP A 229 -62.00 -27.78 -2.93
N ASP A 230 -62.33 -27.18 -1.79
CA ASP A 230 -63.67 -26.60 -1.50
C ASP A 230 -64.14 -25.63 -2.60
N ILE A 231 -63.20 -24.87 -3.20
CA ILE A 231 -63.50 -23.73 -4.09
C ILE A 231 -63.28 -24.01 -5.58
N PHE A 232 -62.35 -24.90 -5.95
CA PHE A 232 -61.99 -25.20 -7.35
C PHE A 232 -62.04 -26.70 -7.71
N ARG A 233 -62.09 -27.58 -6.70
CA ARG A 233 -61.97 -29.04 -6.78
C ARG A 233 -60.63 -29.57 -7.30
N ILE A 234 -60.03 -30.45 -6.52
CA ILE A 234 -58.79 -31.17 -6.86
C ILE A 234 -59.17 -32.57 -7.35
N LYS A 235 -58.82 -32.92 -8.60
CA LYS A 235 -59.05 -34.27 -9.17
C LYS A 235 -57.71 -34.87 -9.59
N CYS A 236 -57.35 -36.03 -9.04
CA CYS A 236 -56.08 -36.71 -9.29
C CYS A 236 -54.84 -35.81 -9.06
N GLY A 237 -54.86 -34.98 -8.01
CA GLY A 237 -53.80 -33.99 -7.71
C GLY A 237 -53.73 -32.81 -8.69
N CYS A 238 -54.69 -32.67 -9.61
CA CYS A 238 -54.80 -31.54 -10.53
C CYS A 238 -55.90 -30.58 -10.07
N VAL A 239 -55.70 -29.27 -10.24
CA VAL A 239 -56.76 -28.25 -10.15
C VAL A 239 -56.87 -27.53 -11.49
N GLU A 240 -58.06 -27.06 -11.87
CA GLU A 240 -58.25 -26.19 -13.04
C GLU A 240 -58.66 -24.79 -12.59
N PHE A 241 -57.74 -23.83 -12.73
CA PHE A 241 -57.98 -22.44 -12.36
C PHE A 241 -58.63 -21.69 -13.52
N GLY A 242 -59.73 -20.98 -13.27
CA GLY A 242 -60.43 -20.18 -14.27
C GLY A 242 -59.87 -18.75 -14.40
N PRO A 243 -60.47 -17.91 -15.27
CA PRO A 243 -60.07 -16.51 -15.46
C PRO A 243 -60.00 -15.68 -14.18
N GLU A 244 -60.81 -16.01 -13.17
CA GLU A 244 -60.83 -15.39 -11.84
C GLU A 244 -59.56 -15.62 -11.00
N VAL A 245 -58.67 -16.51 -11.46
CA VAL A 245 -57.34 -16.78 -10.90
C VAL A 245 -56.24 -16.52 -11.94
N THR A 246 -56.42 -16.94 -13.20
CA THR A 246 -55.38 -16.84 -14.23
C THR A 246 -55.22 -15.43 -14.81
N SER A 247 -56.21 -14.54 -14.59
CA SER A 247 -56.29 -13.21 -15.20
C SER A 247 -56.22 -13.21 -16.74
N CYS A 248 -56.66 -14.29 -17.38
CA CYS A 248 -56.75 -14.42 -18.84
C CYS A 248 -57.96 -15.28 -19.25
N ASP A 249 -58.41 -15.15 -20.51
CA ASP A 249 -59.65 -15.79 -21.02
C ASP A 249 -59.59 -17.33 -21.14
N LYS A 250 -58.58 -17.97 -20.55
CA LYS A 250 -58.34 -19.41 -20.60
C LYS A 250 -58.17 -19.97 -19.20
N SER A 251 -58.87 -21.06 -18.94
CA SER A 251 -58.59 -21.89 -17.78
C SER A 251 -57.22 -22.55 -17.90
N MET A 252 -56.66 -22.95 -16.76
CA MET A 252 -55.34 -23.58 -16.71
C MET A 252 -55.30 -24.70 -15.68
N LYS A 253 -55.13 -25.93 -16.18
CA LYS A 253 -54.83 -27.12 -15.36
C LYS A 253 -53.44 -26.98 -14.74
N VAL A 254 -53.36 -27.03 -13.41
CA VAL A 254 -52.14 -26.98 -12.61
C VAL A 254 -52.00 -28.28 -11.82
N MET A 255 -50.76 -28.74 -11.65
CA MET A 255 -50.43 -29.92 -10.84
C MET A 255 -50.04 -29.48 -9.44
N LEU A 256 -50.75 -29.97 -8.43
CA LEU A 256 -50.50 -29.72 -7.02
C LEU A 256 -49.75 -30.93 -6.43
N ASN A 257 -48.55 -30.70 -5.88
CA ASN A 257 -47.67 -31.69 -5.24
C ASN A 257 -46.40 -30.97 -4.70
N SER A 258 -45.50 -31.71 -4.06
CA SER A 258 -44.24 -31.21 -3.48
C SER A 258 -43.31 -30.44 -4.44
N GLN A 259 -43.40 -30.68 -5.76
CA GLN A 259 -42.48 -30.08 -6.75
C GLN A 259 -42.74 -28.58 -6.96
N ASP A 260 -43.94 -28.10 -6.62
CA ASP A 260 -44.21 -26.67 -6.52
C ASP A 260 -43.77 -26.16 -5.14
N LYS A 261 -42.62 -25.49 -5.10
CA LYS A 261 -42.04 -24.92 -3.87
C LYS A 261 -42.83 -23.75 -3.28
N VAL A 262 -43.85 -23.23 -3.97
CA VAL A 262 -44.78 -22.26 -3.38
C VAL A 262 -45.90 -23.04 -2.70
N PHE A 263 -46.51 -23.98 -3.42
CA PHE A 263 -47.57 -24.83 -2.90
C PHE A 263 -47.14 -25.64 -1.67
N ASN A 264 -45.98 -26.30 -1.73
CA ASN A 264 -45.46 -27.17 -0.66
C ASN A 264 -45.24 -26.45 0.67
N GLU A 265 -44.99 -25.13 0.66
CA GLU A 265 -44.80 -24.33 1.88
C GLU A 265 -46.13 -23.78 2.43
N ILE A 266 -47.22 -23.71 1.64
CA ILE A 266 -48.51 -23.12 2.04
C ILE A 266 -49.66 -24.13 2.18
N ARG A 267 -49.57 -25.30 1.55
CA ARG A 267 -50.68 -26.27 1.42
C ARG A 267 -51.27 -26.73 2.75
N ASP A 268 -50.39 -27.02 3.71
CA ASP A 268 -50.71 -27.53 5.04
C ASP A 268 -50.97 -26.39 6.04
N GLU A 269 -50.78 -25.11 5.66
CA GLU A 269 -50.90 -23.95 6.53
C GLU A 269 -52.35 -23.48 6.68
N HIS A 270 -52.67 -22.92 7.84
CA HIS A 270 -53.95 -22.24 8.06
C HIS A 270 -54.05 -20.99 7.18
N PHE A 271 -55.22 -20.77 6.56
CA PHE A 271 -55.38 -19.77 5.51
C PHE A 271 -55.02 -18.32 5.93
N SER A 272 -55.19 -17.98 7.20
CA SER A 272 -54.76 -16.69 7.77
C SER A 272 -53.27 -16.38 7.55
N ASN A 273 -52.43 -17.41 7.51
CA ASN A 273 -50.97 -17.28 7.42
C ASN A 273 -50.49 -17.15 5.97
N VAL A 274 -51.26 -17.73 5.03
CA VAL A 274 -50.88 -17.92 3.62
C VAL A 274 -50.60 -16.60 2.92
N PHE A 275 -51.48 -15.60 3.06
CA PHE A 275 -51.30 -14.31 2.37
C PHE A 275 -50.03 -13.57 2.83
N GLY A 276 -49.68 -13.67 4.12
CA GLY A 276 -48.44 -13.14 4.67
C GLY A 276 -47.21 -13.83 4.08
N PHE A 277 -47.24 -15.18 3.98
CA PHE A 277 -46.18 -15.96 3.34
C PHE A 277 -46.02 -15.60 1.86
N LEU A 278 -47.11 -15.60 1.08
CA LEU A 278 -47.11 -15.26 -0.35
C LEU A 278 -46.55 -13.85 -0.59
N SER A 279 -46.95 -12.88 0.23
CA SER A 279 -46.44 -11.50 0.18
C SER A 279 -44.93 -11.43 0.42
N GLN A 280 -44.40 -12.19 1.37
CA GLN A 280 -42.96 -12.22 1.63
C GLN A 280 -42.18 -13.01 0.57
N LYS A 281 -42.73 -14.12 0.07
CA LYS A 281 -42.18 -14.89 -1.05
C LYS A 281 -42.08 -14.03 -2.32
N ALA A 282 -43.06 -13.17 -2.58
CA ALA A 282 -43.04 -12.21 -3.70
C ALA A 282 -41.90 -11.19 -3.58
N ARG A 283 -41.71 -10.58 -2.39
CA ARG A 283 -40.57 -9.67 -2.13
C ARG A 283 -39.23 -10.38 -2.35
N ASN A 284 -39.06 -11.56 -1.74
CA ASN A 284 -37.83 -12.36 -1.87
C ASN A 284 -37.54 -12.73 -3.33
N LEU A 285 -38.56 -13.06 -4.11
CA LEU A 285 -38.43 -13.42 -5.53
C LEU A 285 -38.10 -12.19 -6.39
N GLN A 286 -38.70 -11.03 -6.11
CA GLN A 286 -38.35 -9.76 -6.77
C GLN A 286 -36.88 -9.41 -6.51
N THR A 287 -36.40 -9.52 -5.26
CA THR A 287 -34.97 -9.34 -4.92
C THR A 287 -34.08 -10.32 -5.70
N ALA A 288 -34.49 -11.58 -5.88
CA ALA A 288 -33.76 -12.55 -6.69
C ALA A 288 -33.72 -12.19 -8.19
N TYR A 289 -34.79 -11.59 -8.73
CA TYR A 289 -34.78 -11.04 -10.10
C TYR A 289 -33.88 -9.83 -10.25
N ASP A 290 -33.85 -8.93 -9.26
CA ASP A 290 -33.06 -7.71 -9.33
C ASP A 290 -31.54 -7.92 -9.21
N LYS A 291 -31.10 -9.09 -8.69
CA LYS A 291 -29.69 -9.53 -8.79
C LYS A 291 -29.10 -9.48 -10.20
N ARG A 292 -29.93 -9.55 -11.25
CA ARG A 292 -29.48 -9.42 -12.65
C ARG A 292 -28.85 -8.06 -12.97
N ARG A 293 -29.09 -7.03 -12.15
CA ARG A 293 -28.52 -5.69 -12.30
C ARG A 293 -27.09 -5.71 -11.73
N GLY A 294 -26.09 -5.39 -12.56
CA GLY A 294 -24.69 -5.32 -12.14
C GLY A 294 -23.88 -6.62 -12.25
N MET A 295 -24.45 -7.71 -12.76
CA MET A 295 -23.69 -8.94 -13.07
C MET A 295 -22.73 -8.73 -14.26
N ASP A 296 -21.56 -9.38 -14.20
CA ASP A 296 -20.66 -9.50 -15.36
C ASP A 296 -21.23 -10.45 -16.45
N ILE A 297 -20.60 -10.49 -17.64
CA ILE A 297 -21.09 -11.29 -18.79
C ILE A 297 -21.08 -12.80 -18.50
N LYS A 298 -20.13 -13.31 -17.70
CA LYS A 298 -20.01 -14.71 -17.31
C LYS A 298 -21.06 -15.05 -16.24
N GLN A 299 -21.22 -14.19 -15.23
CA GLN A 299 -22.27 -14.30 -14.22
C GLN A 299 -23.67 -14.26 -14.84
N MET A 300 -23.92 -13.32 -15.75
CA MET A 300 -25.16 -13.19 -16.51
C MET A 300 -25.44 -14.46 -17.33
N LYS A 301 -24.42 -15.04 -17.97
CA LYS A 301 -24.57 -16.31 -18.70
C LYS A 301 -25.01 -17.44 -17.75
N THR A 302 -24.34 -17.60 -16.60
CA THR A 302 -24.70 -18.59 -15.57
C THR A 302 -26.12 -18.37 -15.04
N PHE A 303 -26.47 -17.14 -14.65
CA PHE A 303 -27.81 -16.78 -14.18
C PHE A 303 -28.91 -17.09 -15.21
N VAL A 304 -28.67 -16.79 -16.49
CA VAL A 304 -29.62 -17.08 -17.59
C VAL A 304 -29.76 -18.58 -17.86
N SER A 305 -28.69 -19.38 -17.74
CA SER A 305 -28.74 -20.83 -18.00
C SER A 305 -29.24 -21.67 -16.81
N GLU A 306 -28.94 -21.27 -15.58
CA GLU A 306 -29.16 -22.09 -14.38
C GLU A 306 -30.30 -21.57 -13.50
N GLU A 307 -30.33 -20.27 -13.16
CA GLU A 307 -31.31 -19.71 -12.22
C GLU A 307 -32.62 -19.23 -12.88
N LEU A 308 -32.52 -18.51 -14.00
CA LEU A 308 -33.64 -17.75 -14.58
C LEU A 308 -34.84 -18.62 -14.97
N LYS A 309 -34.61 -19.88 -15.37
CA LYS A 309 -35.69 -20.83 -15.67
C LYS A 309 -36.50 -21.18 -14.41
N GLY A 310 -35.81 -21.44 -13.29
CA GLY A 310 -36.43 -21.70 -11.99
C GLY A 310 -37.18 -20.49 -11.47
N LEU A 311 -36.57 -19.30 -11.52
CA LEU A 311 -37.19 -18.04 -11.10
C LEU A 311 -38.45 -17.69 -11.93
N LYS A 312 -38.49 -18.04 -13.23
CA LYS A 312 -39.69 -17.88 -14.08
C LYS A 312 -40.80 -18.86 -13.72
N GLN A 313 -40.45 -20.09 -13.35
CA GLN A 313 -41.41 -21.08 -12.89
C GLN A 313 -41.99 -20.70 -11.52
N GLU A 314 -41.15 -20.39 -10.53
CA GLU A 314 -41.60 -19.95 -9.19
C GLU A 314 -42.44 -18.66 -9.27
N HIS A 315 -42.13 -17.71 -10.15
CA HIS A 315 -42.97 -16.51 -10.34
C HIS A 315 -44.35 -16.84 -10.88
N ARG A 316 -44.45 -17.70 -11.91
CA ARG A 316 -45.75 -18.08 -12.49
C ARG A 316 -46.64 -18.79 -11.47
N LEU A 317 -46.06 -19.71 -10.70
CA LEU A 317 -46.78 -20.48 -9.69
C LEU A 317 -47.19 -19.59 -8.51
N LEU A 318 -46.30 -18.69 -8.06
CA LEU A 318 -46.61 -17.68 -7.05
C LEU A 318 -47.78 -16.76 -7.46
N SER A 319 -47.80 -16.26 -8.69
CA SER A 319 -48.91 -15.45 -9.20
C SER A 319 -50.25 -16.21 -9.19
N LEU A 320 -50.24 -17.51 -9.48
CA LEU A 320 -51.44 -18.35 -9.43
C LEU A 320 -51.91 -18.60 -8.00
N HIS A 321 -51.01 -18.87 -7.06
CA HIS A 321 -51.38 -19.03 -5.66
C HIS A 321 -51.89 -17.74 -5.02
N ILE A 322 -51.41 -16.57 -5.47
CA ILE A 322 -51.99 -15.26 -5.10
C ILE A 322 -53.40 -15.10 -5.67
N GLY A 323 -53.61 -15.30 -6.98
CA GLY A 323 -54.94 -15.22 -7.60
C GLY A 323 -55.95 -16.21 -7.00
N ALA A 324 -55.52 -17.43 -6.70
CA ALA A 324 -56.32 -18.43 -6.00
C ALA A 324 -56.66 -17.99 -4.57
N SER A 325 -55.71 -17.41 -3.82
CA SER A 325 -55.97 -16.86 -2.49
C SER A 325 -56.96 -15.71 -2.53
N GLU A 326 -56.83 -14.79 -3.49
CA GLU A 326 -57.81 -13.71 -3.69
C GLU A 326 -59.22 -14.24 -4.00
N SER A 327 -59.33 -15.26 -4.86
CA SER A 327 -60.62 -15.86 -5.25
C SER A 327 -61.25 -16.66 -4.11
N ILE A 328 -60.43 -17.37 -3.30
CA ILE A 328 -60.85 -17.98 -2.04
C ILE A 328 -61.36 -16.91 -1.07
N MET A 329 -60.62 -15.80 -0.88
CA MET A 329 -61.07 -14.69 -0.03
C MET A 329 -62.40 -14.12 -0.51
N LYS A 330 -62.52 -13.76 -1.80
CA LYS A 330 -63.75 -13.21 -2.40
C LYS A 330 -64.98 -14.12 -2.23
N LYS A 331 -64.78 -15.44 -2.07
CA LYS A 331 -65.85 -16.42 -1.80
C LYS A 331 -66.09 -16.67 -0.29
N LYS A 332 -65.04 -16.78 0.53
CA LYS A 332 -65.08 -17.22 1.93
C LYS A 332 -64.89 -16.11 2.98
N THR A 333 -64.67 -14.83 2.62
CA THR A 333 -64.71 -13.70 3.58
C THR A 333 -66.04 -12.95 3.57
N LYS A 334 -67.13 -13.62 3.17
CA LYS A 334 -68.50 -13.14 3.39
C LYS A 334 -68.89 -13.39 4.85
N GLN A 335 -69.73 -12.53 5.40
CA GLN A 335 -70.27 -12.68 6.76
C GLN A 335 -70.90 -14.07 6.98
N ASP A 336 -71.63 -14.58 5.99
CA ASP A 336 -72.26 -15.89 6.01
C ASP A 336 -71.28 -17.04 6.34
N PHE A 337 -70.01 -16.96 5.89
CA PHE A 337 -69.01 -18.01 6.17
C PHE A 337 -68.40 -17.91 7.57
N GLN A 338 -68.32 -16.70 8.14
CA GLN A 338 -67.88 -16.52 9.53
C GLN A 338 -68.96 -17.02 10.50
N GLU A 339 -70.23 -16.78 10.18
CA GLU A 339 -71.38 -17.30 10.94
C GLU A 339 -71.54 -18.83 10.77
N LEU A 340 -71.25 -19.36 9.56
CA LEU A 340 -71.15 -20.80 9.32
C LEU A 340 -70.08 -21.44 10.23
N LEU A 341 -68.84 -20.94 10.20
CA LEU A 341 -67.75 -21.47 11.05
C LEU A 341 -68.08 -21.35 12.54
N LYS A 342 -68.64 -20.21 12.99
CA LYS A 342 -69.08 -20.07 14.38
C LYS A 342 -70.10 -21.14 14.76
N THR A 343 -71.06 -21.42 13.88
CA THR A 343 -72.09 -22.46 14.10
C THR A 343 -71.48 -23.86 14.12
N GLU A 344 -70.58 -24.19 13.18
CA GLU A 344 -69.85 -25.45 13.20
C GLU A 344 -69.09 -25.65 14.52
N HIS A 345 -68.38 -24.62 15.00
CA HIS A 345 -67.65 -24.67 16.28
C HIS A 345 -68.59 -24.86 17.48
N SER A 346 -69.68 -24.08 17.59
CA SER A 346 -70.69 -24.25 18.66
C SER A 346 -71.26 -25.67 18.70
N LEU A 347 -71.55 -26.26 17.54
CA LEU A 347 -72.03 -27.65 17.42
C LEU A 347 -71.00 -28.68 17.88
N LEU A 348 -69.71 -28.47 17.60
CA LEU A 348 -68.59 -29.34 18.02
C LEU A 348 -68.33 -29.24 19.53
N GLU A 349 -68.36 -28.03 20.08
CA GLU A 349 -68.19 -27.78 21.52
C GLU A 349 -69.40 -28.24 22.34
N GLY A 350 -70.60 -28.23 21.75
CA GLY A 350 -71.87 -28.60 22.39
C GLY A 350 -72.59 -27.42 23.06
N PHE A 351 -72.22 -26.18 22.71
CA PHE A 351 -72.82 -24.94 23.19
C PHE A 351 -73.82 -24.36 22.17
N GLU A 352 -74.61 -23.36 22.58
CA GLU A 352 -75.49 -22.55 21.70
C GLU A 352 -76.33 -23.37 20.70
N ILE A 353 -76.85 -24.54 21.13
CA ILE A 353 -77.51 -25.49 20.22
C ILE A 353 -78.85 -24.95 19.66
N ARG A 354 -79.56 -24.08 20.39
CA ARG A 354 -80.82 -23.49 19.87
C ARG A 354 -80.55 -22.36 18.88
N GLU A 355 -79.52 -21.58 19.13
CA GLU A 355 -78.98 -20.55 18.27
C GLU A 355 -78.46 -21.18 16.98
N SER A 356 -77.76 -22.32 17.08
CA SER A 356 -77.30 -23.14 15.96
C SER A 356 -78.46 -23.68 15.12
N ILE A 357 -79.52 -24.19 15.76
CA ILE A 357 -80.75 -24.59 15.05
C ILE A 357 -81.38 -23.40 14.33
N SER A 358 -81.47 -22.23 14.99
CA SER A 358 -82.03 -21.01 14.40
C SER A 358 -81.22 -20.52 13.19
N PHE A 359 -79.88 -20.63 13.22
CA PHE A 359 -79.02 -20.33 12.08
C PHE A 359 -79.27 -21.31 10.93
N ILE A 360 -79.41 -22.61 11.22
CA ILE A 360 -79.73 -23.63 10.19
C ILE A 360 -81.11 -23.37 9.57
N GLU A 361 -82.12 -23.03 10.37
CA GLU A 361 -83.44 -22.61 9.86
C GLU A 361 -83.31 -21.36 8.97
N GLU A 362 -82.59 -20.31 9.39
CA GLU A 362 -82.39 -19.11 8.57
C GLU A 362 -81.63 -19.42 7.27
N HIS A 363 -80.55 -20.20 7.32
CA HIS A 363 -79.71 -20.57 6.18
C HIS A 363 -80.49 -21.37 5.12
N ILE A 364 -81.39 -22.26 5.56
CA ILE A 364 -82.32 -23.00 4.70
C ILE A 364 -83.39 -22.07 4.10
N ASN A 365 -83.98 -21.18 4.90
CA ASN A 365 -85.05 -20.27 4.44
C ASN A 365 -84.52 -19.17 3.51
N ARG A 366 -83.27 -18.72 3.69
CA ARG A 366 -82.53 -17.84 2.77
C ARG A 366 -81.98 -18.57 1.54
N GLN A 367 -82.17 -19.89 1.44
CA GLN A 367 -81.68 -20.77 0.37
C GLN A 367 -80.16 -20.70 0.13
N VAL A 368 -79.35 -20.27 1.11
CA VAL A 368 -77.94 -19.88 0.92
C VAL A 368 -77.12 -20.97 0.22
N SER A 369 -77.21 -22.21 0.71
CA SER A 369 -76.53 -23.36 0.13
C SER A 369 -77.17 -24.66 0.56
N MET A 370 -77.58 -25.45 -0.43
CA MET A 370 -78.17 -26.79 -0.25
C MET A 370 -77.22 -27.73 0.52
N ILE A 371 -75.95 -27.76 0.11
CA ILE A 371 -74.95 -28.70 0.65
C ILE A 371 -74.47 -28.28 2.04
N GLU A 372 -74.22 -26.99 2.28
CA GLU A 372 -73.82 -26.52 3.61
C GLU A 372 -74.98 -26.64 4.62
N SER A 373 -76.23 -26.44 4.20
CA SER A 373 -77.41 -26.76 5.03
C SER A 373 -77.47 -28.24 5.44
N LEU A 374 -77.24 -29.17 4.49
CA LEU A 374 -77.20 -30.61 4.82
C LEU A 374 -76.01 -30.96 5.72
N ARG A 375 -74.84 -30.33 5.52
CA ARG A 375 -73.65 -30.56 6.36
C ARG A 375 -73.92 -30.17 7.81
N LEU A 376 -74.49 -28.99 8.05
CA LEU A 376 -74.89 -28.54 9.38
C LEU A 376 -75.95 -29.44 10.03
N LEU A 377 -76.96 -29.87 9.27
CA LEU A 377 -77.98 -30.81 9.75
C LEU A 377 -77.38 -32.15 10.19
N CYS A 378 -76.44 -32.69 9.40
CA CYS A 378 -75.74 -33.92 9.75
C CYS A 378 -74.78 -33.71 10.94
N LEU A 379 -74.08 -32.57 11.00
CA LEU A 379 -73.17 -32.25 12.10
C LEU A 379 -73.93 -32.16 13.43
N LEU A 380 -75.01 -31.37 13.49
CA LEU A 380 -75.90 -31.26 14.66
C LEU A 380 -76.49 -32.64 15.05
N SER A 381 -76.88 -33.46 14.06
CA SER A 381 -77.36 -34.82 14.30
C SER A 381 -76.26 -35.70 14.93
N ILE A 382 -75.02 -35.66 14.44
CA ILE A 382 -73.94 -36.49 15.00
C ILE A 382 -73.48 -35.99 16.37
N THR A 383 -73.39 -34.67 16.59
CA THR A 383 -72.93 -34.13 17.87
C THR A 383 -73.96 -34.32 19.00
N GLU A 384 -75.25 -34.45 18.69
CA GLU A 384 -76.34 -34.63 19.67
C GLU A 384 -76.96 -36.06 19.72
N ASN A 385 -76.39 -37.06 19.06
CA ASN A 385 -76.97 -38.42 18.90
C ASN A 385 -78.39 -38.40 18.27
N GLY A 386 -78.53 -37.71 17.16
CA GLY A 386 -79.78 -37.47 16.44
C GLY A 386 -80.46 -36.17 16.82
N LEU A 387 -81.43 -35.74 16.00
CA LEU A 387 -82.26 -34.57 16.26
C LEU A 387 -83.51 -34.93 17.08
N LEU A 388 -84.01 -33.99 17.88
CA LEU A 388 -85.31 -34.13 18.56
C LEU A 388 -86.44 -34.32 17.53
N PRO A 389 -87.45 -35.20 17.79
CA PRO A 389 -88.55 -35.47 16.87
C PRO A 389 -89.32 -34.25 16.34
N LYS A 390 -89.44 -33.18 17.15
CA LYS A 390 -90.04 -31.92 16.72
C LYS A 390 -89.17 -31.20 15.69
N ASP A 391 -87.90 -31.04 16.03
CA ASP A 391 -86.98 -30.17 15.29
C ASP A 391 -86.49 -30.87 14.00
N PHE A 392 -86.30 -32.20 14.03
CA PHE A 392 -86.11 -33.04 12.82
C PHE A 392 -87.22 -32.80 11.79
N ARG A 393 -88.49 -32.76 12.24
CA ARG A 393 -89.65 -32.53 11.36
C ARG A 393 -89.75 -31.09 10.90
N SER A 394 -89.43 -30.12 11.76
CA SER A 394 -89.33 -28.69 11.40
C SER A 394 -88.32 -28.47 10.27
N LEU A 395 -87.07 -28.85 10.54
CA LEU A 395 -85.92 -28.66 9.65
C LEU A 395 -86.10 -29.43 8.33
N LYS A 396 -86.58 -30.69 8.37
CA LYS A 396 -86.90 -31.44 7.16
C LYS A 396 -88.00 -30.79 6.33
N THR A 397 -89.04 -30.25 6.96
CA THR A 397 -90.16 -29.62 6.24
C THR A 397 -89.71 -28.33 5.56
N GLN A 398 -88.99 -27.46 6.27
CA GLN A 398 -88.39 -26.25 5.71
C GLN A 398 -87.42 -26.58 4.58
N TYR A 399 -86.53 -27.56 4.77
CA TYR A 399 -85.58 -27.97 3.73
C TYR A 399 -86.28 -28.44 2.44
N LEU A 400 -87.30 -29.30 2.55
CA LEU A 400 -88.05 -29.81 1.39
C LEU A 400 -88.90 -28.71 0.72
N GLN A 401 -89.30 -27.67 1.45
CA GLN A 401 -89.98 -26.50 0.91
C GLN A 401 -89.00 -25.54 0.20
N SER A 402 -87.83 -25.30 0.78
CA SER A 402 -86.78 -24.43 0.21
C SER A 402 -86.07 -25.03 -1.00
N TYR A 403 -85.78 -26.33 -0.99
CA TYR A 403 -84.90 -26.98 -1.98
C TYR A 403 -85.60 -28.04 -2.84
N GLY A 404 -86.84 -28.43 -2.52
CA GLY A 404 -87.63 -29.35 -3.32
C GLY A 404 -87.82 -30.74 -2.69
N VAL A 405 -88.92 -31.40 -3.09
CA VAL A 405 -89.41 -32.66 -2.49
C VAL A 405 -88.53 -33.87 -2.85
N ASP A 406 -87.79 -33.83 -3.95
CA ASP A 406 -86.90 -34.91 -4.40
C ASP A 406 -85.82 -35.27 -3.36
N HIS A 407 -85.43 -34.27 -2.55
CA HIS A 407 -84.53 -34.47 -1.41
C HIS A 407 -85.12 -35.35 -0.28
N LEU A 408 -86.37 -35.79 -0.37
CA LEU A 408 -86.90 -36.87 0.47
C LEU A 408 -86.04 -38.14 0.37
N LEU A 409 -85.50 -38.44 -0.82
CA LEU A 409 -84.53 -39.51 -1.03
C LEU A 409 -83.17 -39.19 -0.40
N THR A 410 -82.71 -37.93 -0.49
CA THR A 410 -81.49 -37.48 0.22
C THR A 410 -81.61 -37.69 1.73
N PHE A 411 -82.74 -37.31 2.34
CA PHE A 411 -83.02 -37.55 3.76
C PHE A 411 -83.13 -39.04 4.11
N ALA A 412 -83.63 -39.89 3.19
CA ALA A 412 -83.63 -41.34 3.40
C ALA A 412 -82.20 -41.91 3.43
N ASN A 413 -81.36 -41.51 2.47
CA ASN A 413 -79.97 -41.95 2.38
C ASN A 413 -79.11 -41.46 3.57
N LEU A 414 -79.28 -40.20 3.99
CA LEU A 414 -78.59 -39.66 5.17
C LEU A 414 -79.04 -40.32 6.47
N ARG A 415 -80.32 -40.73 6.57
CA ARG A 415 -80.83 -41.53 7.70
C ARG A 415 -80.27 -42.96 7.68
N GLN A 416 -80.13 -43.57 6.51
CA GLN A 416 -79.55 -44.91 6.34
C GLN A 416 -78.05 -44.95 6.70
N LEU A 417 -77.31 -43.89 6.38
CA LEU A 417 -75.91 -43.69 6.80
C LEU A 417 -75.74 -43.31 8.28
N GLY A 418 -76.81 -43.11 9.04
CA GLY A 418 -76.76 -42.60 10.42
C GLY A 418 -76.39 -41.12 10.56
N LEU A 419 -76.11 -40.42 9.46
CA LEU A 419 -75.72 -39.01 9.43
C LEU A 419 -76.84 -38.08 9.94
N LEU A 420 -78.09 -38.34 9.54
CA LEU A 420 -79.24 -37.47 9.87
C LEU A 420 -80.42 -38.30 10.38
N VAL A 421 -80.55 -38.43 11.71
CA VAL A 421 -81.50 -39.33 12.37
C VAL A 421 -82.40 -38.61 13.38
N GLU A 422 -83.51 -39.26 13.73
CA GLU A 422 -84.49 -38.82 14.74
C GLU A 422 -84.22 -39.60 16.05
N GLN A 423 -84.01 -38.89 17.16
CA GLN A 423 -83.70 -39.48 18.48
C GLN A 423 -84.74 -40.53 18.89
N GLN A 424 -84.29 -41.73 19.31
CA GLN A 424 -85.19 -42.79 19.74
C GLN A 424 -85.65 -42.59 21.20
N PRO A 425 -86.93 -42.85 21.54
CA PRO A 425 -87.41 -42.77 22.91
C PRO A 425 -86.81 -43.87 23.81
N GLY A 426 -85.68 -43.58 24.45
CA GLY A 426 -85.06 -44.47 25.46
C GLY A 426 -83.55 -44.34 25.63
N GLU A 427 -82.83 -43.81 24.64
CA GLU A 427 -81.36 -43.78 24.63
C GLU A 427 -80.74 -42.80 25.66
N THR A 428 -81.56 -41.97 26.29
CA THR A 428 -81.15 -40.94 27.28
C THR A 428 -80.69 -41.49 28.64
N LEU A 429 -80.71 -42.81 28.87
CA LEU A 429 -80.60 -43.43 30.19
C LEU A 429 -79.29 -44.21 30.45
N THR A 430 -78.17 -43.50 30.62
CA THR A 430 -77.01 -44.05 31.36
C THR A 430 -76.43 -43.09 32.41
N VAL A 431 -76.65 -43.45 33.68
CA VAL A 431 -75.94 -42.93 34.88
C VAL A 431 -76.07 -41.42 35.14
N MET A 432 -77.21 -40.97 35.70
CA MET A 432 -77.18 -40.03 36.85
C MET A 432 -78.50 -39.85 37.66
N GLU A 433 -79.67 -40.26 37.17
CA GLU A 433 -80.97 -39.87 37.79
C GLU A 433 -81.17 -40.30 39.25
N SER A 434 -80.51 -41.37 39.70
CA SER A 434 -80.67 -42.02 41.03
C SER A 434 -80.43 -41.14 42.28
N LYS A 435 -80.03 -39.87 42.14
CA LYS A 435 -79.85 -38.93 43.26
C LYS A 435 -80.62 -37.60 43.18
N VAL A 436 -81.21 -37.23 42.04
CA VAL A 436 -81.83 -35.89 41.86
C VAL A 436 -83.36 -35.95 41.72
N GLY A 437 -83.91 -37.04 41.18
CA GLY A 437 -85.36 -37.21 40.92
C GLY A 437 -86.29 -37.25 42.15
N LYS A 438 -85.81 -36.93 43.35
CA LYS A 438 -86.61 -36.81 44.58
C LYS A 438 -86.74 -35.37 45.11
N LEU A 439 -86.14 -34.37 44.46
CA LEU A 439 -86.00 -33.02 44.99
C LEU A 439 -86.73 -31.90 44.23
N VAL A 440 -87.39 -32.22 43.11
CA VAL A 440 -88.19 -31.25 42.33
C VAL A 440 -89.62 -31.77 42.19
N ASN A 441 -90.48 -31.36 43.11
CA ASN A 441 -91.91 -31.67 43.08
C ASN A 441 -92.74 -30.41 43.36
N ASP A 442 -92.64 -29.41 42.49
CA ASP A 442 -93.54 -28.25 42.50
C ASP A 442 -93.78 -27.64 41.11
N LYS A 443 -94.83 -26.83 40.98
CA LYS A 443 -95.59 -26.56 39.74
C LYS A 443 -94.95 -25.58 38.76
N THR A 444 -93.65 -25.29 38.87
CA THR A 444 -92.89 -24.40 37.98
C THR A 444 -91.92 -25.14 37.03
N GLY A 445 -91.89 -26.48 37.07
CA GLY A 445 -90.90 -27.28 36.33
C GLY A 445 -90.82 -27.03 34.82
N GLY A 446 -91.92 -26.68 34.15
CA GLY A 446 -92.03 -26.68 32.68
C GLY A 446 -91.13 -25.72 31.89
N LYS A 447 -90.41 -24.79 32.52
CA LYS A 447 -89.36 -23.97 31.87
C LYS A 447 -87.93 -24.30 32.32
N LEU A 448 -87.77 -24.89 33.50
CA LEU A 448 -86.46 -25.28 34.04
C LEU A 448 -86.02 -26.66 33.54
N THR A 449 -86.97 -27.58 33.29
CA THR A 449 -86.67 -28.91 32.75
C THR A 449 -86.09 -28.86 31.34
N ASP A 450 -86.55 -27.95 30.48
CA ASP A 450 -86.01 -27.78 29.13
C ASP A 450 -84.51 -27.43 29.16
N ALA A 451 -84.11 -26.49 30.03
CA ALA A 451 -82.72 -26.07 30.22
C ALA A 451 -81.87 -27.15 30.92
N PHE A 452 -82.38 -27.83 31.94
CA PHE A 452 -81.66 -28.94 32.59
C PHE A 452 -81.54 -30.19 31.71
N SER A 453 -82.44 -30.37 30.73
CA SER A 453 -82.41 -31.52 29.82
C SER A 453 -81.33 -31.42 28.72
N SER A 454 -80.73 -30.25 28.47
CA SER A 454 -79.53 -30.16 27.60
C SER A 454 -78.25 -30.43 28.39
N LEU A 455 -78.18 -29.94 29.64
CA LEU A 455 -77.04 -30.09 30.56
C LEU A 455 -76.68 -31.55 30.91
N ALA A 456 -77.60 -32.51 30.72
CA ALA A 456 -77.44 -33.91 31.15
C ALA A 456 -77.28 -34.94 30.01
N ARG A 457 -77.34 -34.55 28.72
CA ARG A 457 -77.24 -35.51 27.59
C ARG A 457 -75.79 -35.82 27.23
N LYS A 458 -75.42 -37.10 27.37
CA LYS A 458 -74.13 -37.66 26.97
C LYS A 458 -74.22 -38.23 25.55
N SER A 459 -74.06 -37.41 24.51
CA SER A 459 -73.89 -37.95 23.16
C SER A 459 -72.57 -38.74 23.05
N HIS A 460 -72.48 -39.64 22.07
CA HIS A 460 -71.27 -40.43 21.81
C HIS A 460 -70.11 -39.52 21.40
N PHE A 461 -70.36 -38.53 20.54
CA PHE A 461 -69.36 -37.52 20.17
C PHE A 461 -68.86 -36.72 21.39
N ARG A 462 -69.78 -36.22 22.25
CA ARG A 462 -69.42 -35.53 23.50
C ARG A 462 -68.67 -36.44 24.50
N ALA A 463 -68.82 -37.77 24.42
CA ALA A 463 -68.04 -38.72 25.21
C ALA A 463 -66.63 -38.95 24.62
N LEU A 464 -66.54 -39.18 23.31
CA LEU A 464 -65.29 -39.32 22.55
C LEU A 464 -64.41 -38.06 22.68
N SER A 465 -65.00 -36.89 22.45
CA SER A 465 -64.32 -35.60 22.55
C SER A 465 -63.67 -35.39 23.92
N ARG A 466 -64.36 -35.76 25.02
CA ARG A 466 -63.78 -35.67 26.37
C ARG A 466 -62.75 -36.76 26.69
N LYS A 467 -62.81 -37.95 26.08
CA LYS A 467 -61.81 -39.03 26.30
C LYS A 467 -60.53 -38.83 25.50
N LEU A 468 -60.63 -38.33 24.27
CA LEU A 468 -59.52 -38.13 23.34
C LEU A 468 -59.00 -36.68 23.29
N ASN A 469 -59.71 -35.74 23.95
CA ASN A 469 -59.49 -34.30 23.87
C ASN A 469 -59.56 -33.80 22.41
N LEU A 470 -60.69 -34.10 21.73
CA LEU A 470 -60.93 -33.69 20.35
C LEU A 470 -61.25 -32.20 20.24
N VAL A 471 -62.01 -31.66 21.19
CA VAL A 471 -62.21 -30.21 21.34
C VAL A 471 -61.19 -29.71 22.36
N PRO A 472 -60.18 -28.90 21.96
CA PRO A 472 -59.18 -28.36 22.88
C PRO A 472 -59.80 -27.42 23.91
N LYS A 473 -59.42 -27.56 25.18
CA LYS A 473 -59.84 -26.67 26.25
C LYS A 473 -58.74 -25.66 26.54
N SER A 474 -58.95 -24.39 26.21
CA SER A 474 -58.15 -23.29 26.72
C SER A 474 -58.99 -22.04 26.88
N ASP A 475 -58.88 -21.38 28.03
CA ASP A 475 -59.42 -20.03 28.27
C ASP A 475 -58.58 -18.93 27.56
N GLU A 476 -57.50 -19.35 26.88
CA GLU A 476 -56.61 -18.54 26.04
C GLU A 476 -56.93 -18.73 24.55
N GLU A 477 -56.80 -17.64 23.78
CA GLU A 477 -56.98 -17.59 22.33
C GLU A 477 -55.97 -18.49 21.58
N TYR A 478 -56.44 -19.27 20.59
CA TYR A 478 -55.62 -20.22 19.86
C TYR A 478 -54.75 -19.52 18.80
N ASP A 479 -53.44 -19.40 19.02
CA ASP A 479 -52.53 -18.76 18.05
C ASP A 479 -52.27 -19.67 16.83
N LEU A 480 -53.03 -19.42 15.76
CA LEU A 480 -52.96 -20.12 14.47
C LEU A 480 -51.63 -19.92 13.71
N ARG A 481 -50.74 -19.03 14.18
CA ARG A 481 -49.38 -18.85 13.62
C ARG A 481 -48.36 -19.81 14.22
N VAL A 482 -48.65 -20.38 15.40
CA VAL A 482 -47.81 -21.36 16.11
C VAL A 482 -48.70 -22.51 16.61
N PRO A 483 -49.25 -23.33 15.69
CA PRO A 483 -50.21 -24.38 16.05
C PRO A 483 -49.63 -25.38 17.05
N ARG A 484 -50.31 -25.55 18.18
CA ARG A 484 -49.87 -26.39 19.32
C ARG A 484 -50.27 -27.85 19.19
N ASP A 485 -51.29 -28.14 18.40
CA ASP A 485 -51.88 -29.45 18.17
C ASP A 485 -52.59 -29.47 16.79
N MET A 486 -53.12 -30.64 16.39
CA MET A 486 -53.76 -30.85 15.09
C MET A 486 -55.07 -30.06 14.88
N ALA A 487 -55.64 -29.40 15.90
CA ALA A 487 -56.91 -28.68 15.76
C ALA A 487 -56.81 -27.42 14.89
N TYR A 488 -55.60 -26.95 14.58
CA TYR A 488 -55.37 -25.76 13.76
C TYR A 488 -56.02 -25.83 12.37
N ILE A 489 -56.23 -27.05 11.84
CA ILE A 489 -56.88 -27.29 10.54
C ILE A 489 -58.37 -26.92 10.53
N PHE A 490 -58.96 -26.73 11.72
CA PHE A 490 -60.32 -26.29 12.01
C PHE A 490 -60.28 -25.15 13.06
N SER A 491 -59.42 -24.16 12.84
CA SER A 491 -59.27 -22.95 13.66
C SER A 491 -59.00 -23.15 15.16
N GLY A 492 -58.58 -24.35 15.59
CA GLY A 492 -58.40 -24.71 17.00
C GLY A 492 -59.63 -25.32 17.69
N ALA A 493 -60.78 -25.40 17.02
CA ALA A 493 -62.03 -25.91 17.61
C ALA A 493 -62.08 -27.45 17.69
N TYR A 494 -61.47 -28.16 16.74
CA TYR A 494 -61.60 -29.62 16.64
C TYR A 494 -60.37 -30.31 16.04
N VAL A 495 -59.90 -31.37 16.69
CA VAL A 495 -58.93 -32.36 16.19
C VAL A 495 -59.71 -33.50 15.53
N PRO A 496 -59.41 -33.88 14.26
CA PRO A 496 -60.01 -35.06 13.64
C PRO A 496 -59.92 -36.30 14.50
N LEU A 497 -61.06 -36.98 14.69
CA LEU A 497 -61.10 -38.25 15.41
C LEU A 497 -60.23 -39.29 14.71
N SER A 498 -60.28 -39.37 13.38
CA SER A 498 -59.42 -40.24 12.56
C SER A 498 -57.93 -40.04 12.85
N CYS A 499 -57.42 -38.81 12.76
CA CYS A 499 -56.02 -38.47 13.01
C CYS A 499 -55.65 -38.64 14.50
N LYS A 500 -56.58 -38.38 15.43
CA LYS A 500 -56.35 -38.58 16.87
C LYS A 500 -56.19 -40.06 17.23
N LEU A 501 -56.92 -40.96 16.57
CA LEU A 501 -56.74 -42.40 16.73
C LEU A 501 -55.35 -42.84 16.22
N VAL A 502 -54.86 -42.28 15.10
CA VAL A 502 -53.50 -42.53 14.59
C VAL A 502 -52.44 -41.99 15.56
N GLU A 503 -52.62 -40.80 16.14
CA GLU A 503 -51.73 -40.22 17.16
C GLU A 503 -51.64 -41.13 18.39
N GLN A 504 -52.78 -41.46 19.03
CA GLN A 504 -52.83 -42.29 20.25
C GLN A 504 -52.24 -43.70 20.04
N ALA A 505 -52.21 -44.19 18.80
CA ALA A 505 -51.66 -45.50 18.45
C ALA A 505 -50.19 -45.45 17.98
N SER A 506 -49.65 -44.25 17.79
CA SER A 506 -48.28 -43.99 17.30
C SER A 506 -47.36 -43.40 18.37
N VAL A 507 -47.91 -42.72 19.39
CA VAL A 507 -47.18 -41.98 20.44
C VAL A 507 -47.62 -42.43 21.83
N GLY A 508 -46.68 -42.51 22.79
CA GLY A 508 -46.97 -42.78 24.20
C GLY A 508 -47.10 -44.24 24.61
N SER A 509 -47.09 -44.48 25.92
CA SER A 509 -47.17 -45.83 26.51
C SER A 509 -48.55 -46.50 26.38
N ARG A 510 -49.57 -45.78 25.92
CA ARG A 510 -50.92 -46.31 25.66
C ARG A 510 -50.96 -47.08 24.34
N ARG A 511 -50.60 -48.36 24.39
CA ARG A 511 -50.90 -49.31 23.30
C ARG A 511 -52.39 -49.24 22.93
N TRP A 512 -52.74 -49.57 21.69
CA TRP A 512 -54.13 -49.69 21.17
C TRP A 512 -55.09 -50.45 22.11
N THR A 513 -54.58 -51.42 22.88
CA THR A 513 -55.30 -52.15 23.95
C THR A 513 -55.80 -51.27 25.11
N GLY A 514 -55.39 -50.00 25.20
CA GLY A 514 -55.89 -49.01 26.16
C GLY A 514 -57.04 -48.15 25.62
N LEU A 515 -57.47 -48.35 24.37
CA LEU A 515 -58.55 -47.60 23.72
C LEU A 515 -59.89 -48.35 23.72
N GLU A 516 -60.03 -49.46 24.46
CA GLU A 516 -61.26 -50.27 24.46
C GLU A 516 -62.54 -49.49 24.79
N GLU A 517 -62.48 -48.50 25.69
CA GLU A 517 -63.65 -47.68 26.01
C GLU A 517 -63.92 -46.53 25.01
N VAL A 518 -63.08 -46.40 23.99
CA VAL A 518 -63.20 -45.49 22.86
C VAL A 518 -63.73 -46.27 21.66
N THR A 519 -63.17 -47.45 21.37
CA THR A 519 -63.65 -48.35 20.30
C THR A 519 -65.07 -48.86 20.53
N LYS A 520 -65.46 -49.09 21.80
CA LYS A 520 -66.86 -49.38 22.20
C LYS A 520 -67.85 -48.23 21.92
N LEU A 521 -67.36 -47.00 21.68
CA LEU A 521 -68.16 -45.84 21.23
C LEU A 521 -68.10 -45.64 19.70
N LEU A 522 -67.34 -46.49 18.99
CA LEU A 522 -67.07 -46.45 17.55
C LEU A 522 -67.46 -47.79 16.89
N ASN A 523 -68.59 -48.35 17.32
CA ASN A 523 -69.23 -49.56 16.78
C ASN A 523 -68.40 -50.86 16.79
N GLY A 524 -67.30 -50.94 17.56
CA GLY A 524 -66.71 -52.21 18.01
C GLY A 524 -66.13 -53.12 16.91
N HIS A 525 -65.49 -52.54 15.91
CA HIS A 525 -64.79 -53.26 14.83
C HIS A 525 -63.29 -52.94 14.78
N GLU A 526 -62.66 -52.82 15.94
CA GLU A 526 -61.21 -52.68 16.06
C GLU A 526 -60.45 -54.00 15.90
N PHE A 527 -59.21 -53.91 15.43
CA PHE A 527 -58.22 -54.99 15.50
C PHE A 527 -56.79 -54.44 15.55
N ALA A 528 -55.88 -55.22 16.13
CA ALA A 528 -54.46 -54.94 16.13
C ALA A 528 -53.68 -56.25 16.03
N VAL A 529 -52.88 -56.40 14.97
CA VAL A 529 -52.12 -57.62 14.66
C VAL A 529 -50.65 -57.26 14.49
N THR A 530 -49.76 -58.09 15.01
CA THR A 530 -48.30 -57.95 14.86
C THR A 530 -47.80 -59.03 13.91
N GLY A 531 -46.96 -58.66 12.95
CA GLY A 531 -46.44 -59.59 11.94
C GLY A 531 -45.42 -60.57 12.52
N ASN A 532 -45.35 -61.78 11.95
CA ASN A 532 -44.38 -62.82 12.31
C ASN A 532 -42.98 -62.50 11.77
N ASN A 533 -42.35 -61.43 12.27
CA ASN A 533 -40.92 -61.22 12.10
C ASN A 533 -40.15 -62.18 13.02
N GLY A 534 -39.12 -62.85 12.48
CA GLY A 534 -38.22 -63.69 13.27
C GLY A 534 -37.55 -62.91 14.41
N ALA A 535 -37.32 -63.57 15.55
CA ALA A 535 -37.10 -62.93 16.85
C ALA A 535 -35.83 -62.05 17.01
N ASP A 536 -34.95 -62.01 16.01
CA ASP A 536 -33.60 -61.41 16.10
C ASP A 536 -33.51 -59.94 15.67
N SER A 537 -34.56 -59.33 15.11
CA SER A 537 -34.51 -57.93 14.63
C SER A 537 -34.59 -56.88 15.75
N LYS A 538 -33.66 -56.90 16.71
CA LYS A 538 -33.52 -55.91 17.80
C LYS A 538 -33.05 -54.52 17.34
N ALA A 539 -32.65 -54.37 16.08
CA ALA A 539 -32.35 -53.06 15.49
C ALA A 539 -33.64 -52.28 15.19
N LYS A 540 -33.73 -51.02 15.63
CA LYS A 540 -34.78 -50.07 15.21
C LYS A 540 -34.58 -49.69 13.74
N SER A 541 -35.00 -50.56 12.81
CA SER A 541 -35.05 -50.25 11.37
C SER A 541 -35.87 -48.99 11.12
N ASP A 542 -35.44 -48.11 10.23
CA ASP A 542 -36.16 -46.87 9.88
C ASP A 542 -37.59 -47.11 9.43
N ALA A 543 -37.86 -48.26 8.81
CA ALA A 543 -39.20 -48.71 8.47
C ALA A 543 -40.17 -48.72 9.66
N GLN A 544 -39.72 -49.07 10.87
CA GLN A 544 -40.53 -49.04 12.10
C GLN A 544 -41.09 -47.65 12.43
N ARG A 545 -40.49 -46.61 11.85
CA ARG A 545 -40.84 -45.20 12.02
C ARG A 545 -41.79 -44.71 10.91
N ILE A 546 -41.94 -45.47 9.81
CA ILE A 546 -42.86 -45.19 8.69
C ILE A 546 -44.24 -45.81 8.99
N VAL A 547 -45.28 -45.04 8.72
CA VAL A 547 -46.68 -45.38 9.03
C VAL A 547 -47.55 -45.09 7.81
N LEU A 548 -48.16 -46.12 7.25
CA LEU A 548 -49.19 -46.00 6.22
C LEU A 548 -50.57 -45.84 6.91
N VAL A 549 -51.36 -44.86 6.48
CA VAL A 549 -52.76 -44.69 6.91
C VAL A 549 -53.64 -44.79 5.66
N MET A 550 -54.58 -45.75 5.66
CA MET A 550 -55.49 -46.00 4.55
C MET A 550 -56.92 -45.72 5.00
N PHE A 551 -57.54 -44.74 4.37
CA PHE A 551 -58.93 -44.34 4.62
C PHE A 551 -59.87 -45.03 3.63
N LEU A 552 -60.73 -45.92 4.11
CA LEU A 552 -61.74 -46.61 3.29
C LEU A 552 -63.02 -45.78 3.29
N GLY A 553 -63.36 -45.20 2.14
CA GLY A 553 -64.45 -44.23 1.99
C GLY A 553 -64.01 -42.76 1.94
N GLY A 554 -62.71 -42.47 1.90
CA GLY A 554 -62.17 -41.14 1.57
C GLY A 554 -61.47 -40.40 2.72
N CYS A 555 -60.57 -39.48 2.35
CA CYS A 555 -59.78 -38.65 3.26
C CYS A 555 -59.85 -37.19 2.80
N THR A 556 -59.91 -36.25 3.74
CA THR A 556 -59.86 -34.80 3.46
C THR A 556 -58.43 -34.28 3.39
N PHE A 557 -58.22 -33.13 2.74
CA PHE A 557 -56.92 -32.45 2.74
C PHE A 557 -56.58 -31.85 4.13
N SER A 558 -57.59 -31.53 4.95
CA SER A 558 -57.40 -31.26 6.38
C SER A 558 -56.79 -32.45 7.12
N GLU A 559 -57.31 -33.68 6.96
CA GLU A 559 -56.74 -34.88 7.59
C GLU A 559 -55.31 -35.17 7.12
N ILE A 560 -55.02 -34.97 5.83
CA ILE A 560 -53.66 -35.07 5.28
C ILE A 560 -52.73 -34.04 5.96
N SER A 561 -53.17 -32.78 6.07
CA SER A 561 -52.42 -31.71 6.75
C SER A 561 -52.14 -32.05 8.23
N ALA A 562 -53.12 -32.61 8.93
CA ALA A 562 -52.99 -33.05 10.32
C ALA A 562 -52.01 -34.22 10.49
N LEU A 563 -52.04 -35.21 9.58
CA LEU A 563 -51.07 -36.32 9.58
C LEU A 563 -49.65 -35.85 9.23
N ARG A 564 -49.52 -34.87 8.32
CA ARG A 564 -48.24 -34.19 8.03
C ARG A 564 -47.72 -33.43 9.25
N PHE A 565 -48.57 -32.69 9.96
CA PHE A 565 -48.23 -32.02 11.23
C PHE A 565 -47.73 -33.04 12.29
N LEU A 566 -48.46 -34.14 12.49
CA LEU A 566 -48.06 -35.24 13.37
C LEU A 566 -46.73 -35.90 12.95
N GLY A 567 -46.39 -35.88 11.66
CA GLY A 567 -45.08 -36.26 11.14
C GLY A 567 -43.95 -35.29 11.54
N ARG A 568 -44.22 -33.97 11.54
CA ARG A 568 -43.25 -32.90 11.82
C ARG A 568 -42.88 -32.80 13.31
N GLU A 569 -43.80 -33.07 14.24
CA GLU A 569 -43.63 -32.84 15.70
C GLU A 569 -42.88 -33.94 16.48
N ARG A 570 -42.51 -35.05 15.83
CA ARG A 570 -42.06 -36.29 16.49
C ARG A 570 -40.87 -36.16 17.45
N ALA A 571 -40.01 -35.14 17.32
CA ALA A 571 -38.87 -34.96 18.21
C ALA A 571 -39.27 -34.56 19.65
N LEU A 572 -40.28 -33.70 19.79
CA LEU A 572 -40.82 -33.31 21.11
C LEU A 572 -41.68 -34.43 21.69
N CYS A 573 -42.46 -35.13 20.85
CA CYS A 573 -43.16 -36.35 21.26
C CYS A 573 -42.18 -37.41 21.79
N HIS A 574 -41.04 -37.65 21.12
CA HIS A 574 -40.08 -38.66 21.56
C HIS A 574 -39.39 -38.30 22.89
N LEU A 575 -39.12 -37.02 23.14
CA LEU A 575 -38.68 -36.56 24.47
C LEU A 575 -39.76 -36.80 25.55
N LYS A 576 -41.04 -36.57 25.22
CA LYS A 576 -42.16 -36.87 26.10
C LYS A 576 -42.30 -38.38 26.36
N ASP A 577 -42.15 -39.23 25.34
CA ASP A 577 -42.16 -40.70 25.45
C ASP A 577 -41.06 -41.18 26.41
N ILE A 578 -39.83 -40.71 26.25
CA ILE A 578 -38.69 -41.05 27.12
C ILE A 578 -38.98 -40.64 28.57
N TRP A 579 -39.60 -39.49 28.80
CA TRP A 579 -40.00 -39.07 30.15
C TRP A 579 -41.18 -39.87 30.71
N GLU A 580 -42.05 -40.45 29.88
CA GLU A 580 -43.08 -41.41 30.32
C GLU A 580 -42.48 -42.78 30.66
N GLU A 581 -41.54 -43.29 29.86
CA GLU A 581 -40.80 -44.54 30.15
C GLU A 581 -39.99 -44.44 31.46
N ILE A 582 -39.50 -43.25 31.82
CA ILE A 582 -38.82 -42.97 33.10
C ILE A 582 -39.83 -42.73 34.25
N GLY A 583 -41.12 -42.61 33.97
CA GLY A 583 -42.18 -42.43 34.97
C GLY A 583 -42.30 -41.01 35.56
N ILE A 584 -41.92 -39.98 34.79
CA ILE A 584 -41.84 -38.59 35.27
C ILE A 584 -43.24 -37.94 35.34
N PRO A 585 -43.63 -37.29 36.46
CA PRO A 585 -44.90 -36.59 36.60
C PRO A 585 -45.20 -35.58 35.50
N GLU A 586 -46.47 -35.38 35.15
CA GLU A 586 -46.87 -34.55 34.00
C GLU A 586 -46.49 -33.07 34.18
N ASP A 587 -46.68 -32.52 35.35
CA ASP A 587 -46.21 -31.19 35.79
C ASP A 587 -44.67 -31.04 35.68
N GLN A 588 -43.88 -32.07 36.02
CA GLN A 588 -42.43 -32.05 35.77
C GLN A 588 -42.08 -32.17 34.27
N ARG A 589 -42.85 -32.92 33.48
CA ARG A 589 -42.67 -32.99 32.02
C ARG A 589 -43.05 -31.68 31.34
N LEU A 590 -44.06 -30.97 31.84
CA LEU A 590 -44.43 -29.63 31.42
C LEU A 590 -43.33 -28.62 31.76
N GLN A 591 -42.77 -28.66 32.97
CA GLN A 591 -41.58 -27.87 33.34
C GLN A 591 -40.40 -28.15 32.41
N ARG A 592 -40.06 -29.42 32.15
CA ARG A 592 -38.95 -29.78 31.23
C ARG A 592 -39.21 -29.31 29.80
N THR A 593 -40.44 -29.41 29.31
CA THR A 593 -40.85 -28.86 28.01
C THR A 593 -40.68 -27.35 27.97
N ASN A 594 -41.08 -26.64 29.02
CA ASN A 594 -40.90 -25.19 29.14
C ASN A 594 -39.42 -24.81 29.31
N VAL A 595 -38.58 -25.62 29.94
CA VAL A 595 -37.11 -25.41 29.97
C VAL A 595 -36.50 -25.55 28.59
N VAL A 596 -36.95 -26.50 27.76
CA VAL A 596 -36.53 -26.62 26.35
C VAL A 596 -37.00 -25.41 25.53
N LYS A 597 -38.27 -25.01 25.65
CA LYS A 597 -38.80 -23.79 25.01
C LYS A 597 -38.03 -22.54 25.45
N ASN A 598 -37.70 -22.42 26.74
CA ASN A 598 -36.92 -21.31 27.28
C ASN A 598 -35.44 -21.36 26.86
N HIS A 599 -34.85 -22.53 26.62
CA HIS A 599 -33.52 -22.64 26.01
C HIS A 599 -33.52 -22.18 24.56
N ILE A 600 -34.51 -22.62 23.75
CA ILE A 600 -34.67 -22.18 22.36
C ILE A 600 -34.92 -20.67 22.32
N LYS A 601 -35.82 -20.16 23.18
CA LYS A 601 -36.05 -18.72 23.32
C LYS A 601 -34.78 -18.00 23.74
N SER A 602 -34.05 -18.46 24.76
CA SER A 602 -32.81 -17.82 25.21
C SER A 602 -31.71 -17.86 24.15
N LEU A 603 -31.67 -18.88 23.29
CA LEU A 603 -30.75 -18.94 22.15
C LEU A 603 -31.13 -17.87 21.11
N LEU A 604 -32.42 -17.74 20.79
CA LEU A 604 -32.93 -16.70 19.89
C LEU A 604 -32.73 -15.29 20.48
N ASP A 605 -32.99 -15.09 21.76
CA ASP A 605 -32.77 -13.83 22.48
C ASP A 605 -31.26 -13.49 22.53
N MET A 606 -30.37 -14.49 22.65
CA MET A 606 -28.91 -14.30 22.52
C MET A 606 -28.51 -13.95 21.09
N MET A 607 -28.98 -14.67 20.07
CA MET A 607 -28.70 -14.35 18.66
C MET A 607 -29.19 -12.95 18.29
N VAL A 608 -30.41 -12.58 18.72
CA VAL A 608 -30.95 -11.22 18.56
C VAL A 608 -30.08 -10.19 19.28
N LYS A 609 -29.60 -10.48 20.50
CA LYS A 609 -28.70 -9.60 21.25
C LYS A 609 -27.30 -9.49 20.62
N GLU A 610 -26.79 -10.56 20.01
CA GLU A 610 -25.52 -10.56 19.28
C GLU A 610 -25.63 -9.73 18.00
N GLU A 611 -26.68 -9.91 17.21
CA GLU A 611 -26.98 -9.09 16.02
C GLU A 611 -27.26 -7.63 16.41
N GLU A 612 -27.98 -7.37 17.50
CA GLU A 612 -28.21 -6.02 18.04
C GLU A 612 -26.89 -5.38 18.52
N SER A 613 -25.96 -6.16 19.07
CA SER A 613 -24.60 -5.69 19.41
C SER A 613 -23.74 -5.44 18.17
N LEU A 614 -23.94 -6.19 17.08
CA LEU A 614 -23.29 -5.95 15.79
C LEU A 614 -23.85 -4.68 15.14
N ARG A 615 -25.17 -4.50 15.20
CA ARG A 615 -25.89 -3.30 14.77
C ARG A 615 -25.39 -2.06 15.50
N GLN A 616 -25.25 -2.12 16.82
CA GLN A 616 -24.69 -1.03 17.64
C GLN A 616 -23.23 -0.74 17.29
N ARG A 617 -22.37 -1.77 17.17
CA ARG A 617 -20.96 -1.60 16.76
C ARG A 617 -20.82 -0.98 15.37
N LEU A 618 -21.64 -1.39 14.40
CA LEU A 618 -21.66 -0.81 13.06
C LEU A 618 -22.10 0.66 13.08
N VAL A 619 -23.14 1.01 13.86
CA VAL A 619 -23.56 2.42 14.04
C VAL A 619 -22.44 3.25 14.66
N SER A 620 -21.76 2.76 15.71
CA SER A 620 -20.59 3.44 16.29
C SER A 620 -19.42 3.55 15.31
N SER A 621 -19.13 2.50 14.53
CA SER A 621 -18.08 2.51 13.49
C SER A 621 -18.35 3.58 12.42
N ILE A 622 -19.56 3.60 11.86
CA ILE A 622 -20.03 4.63 10.91
C ILE A 622 -19.91 6.02 11.53
N GLN A 623 -20.32 6.20 12.78
CA GLN A 623 -20.32 7.50 13.45
C GLN A 623 -18.89 8.00 13.72
N THR A 624 -17.96 7.14 14.12
CA THR A 624 -16.53 7.48 14.25
C THR A 624 -15.92 7.81 12.89
N CYS A 625 -16.12 6.96 11.88
CA CYS A 625 -15.57 7.20 10.54
C CYS A 625 -16.15 8.46 9.88
N ARG A 626 -17.39 8.87 10.20
CA ARG A 626 -17.95 10.18 9.81
C ARG A 626 -17.22 11.34 10.46
N THR A 627 -16.98 11.31 11.77
CA THR A 627 -16.25 12.39 12.46
C THR A 627 -14.80 12.47 11.98
N ASP A 628 -14.16 11.34 11.68
CA ASP A 628 -12.83 11.31 11.05
C ASP A 628 -12.88 11.85 9.61
N MET A 629 -13.92 11.54 8.82
CA MET A 629 -14.14 12.10 7.49
C MET A 629 -14.34 13.62 7.52
N GLU A 630 -15.23 14.12 8.37
CA GLU A 630 -15.49 15.56 8.56
C GLU A 630 -14.20 16.30 8.93
N LYS A 631 -13.43 15.74 9.85
CA LYS A 631 -12.12 16.27 10.25
C LYS A 631 -11.12 16.26 9.08
N LEU A 632 -11.03 15.18 8.32
CA LEU A 632 -10.09 15.07 7.19
C LEU A 632 -10.48 15.99 6.02
N CYS A 633 -11.77 16.16 5.72
CA CYS A 633 -12.25 17.14 4.75
C CYS A 633 -11.88 18.58 5.19
N LEU A 634 -12.05 18.91 6.47
CA LEU A 634 -11.62 20.22 7.01
C LEU A 634 -10.10 20.42 6.95
N GLU A 635 -9.31 19.41 7.32
CA GLU A 635 -7.84 19.46 7.28
C GLU A 635 -7.28 19.51 5.85
N LEU A 636 -7.91 18.85 4.87
CA LEU A 636 -7.50 18.84 3.46
C LEU A 636 -8.11 19.98 2.63
N GLN A 637 -9.03 20.75 3.21
CA GLN A 637 -9.81 21.82 2.58
C GLN A 637 -10.65 21.31 1.39
N LEU A 638 -11.36 20.19 1.61
CA LEU A 638 -12.25 19.54 0.65
C LEU A 638 -13.73 19.73 1.02
N ASN A 639 -14.60 19.62 0.02
CA ASN A 639 -16.06 19.68 0.22
C ASN A 639 -16.56 18.54 1.13
N ALA A 640 -17.73 18.77 1.76
CA ALA A 640 -18.40 17.76 2.56
C ALA A 640 -18.77 16.52 1.74
N PHE A 641 -18.65 15.34 2.35
CA PHE A 641 -18.97 14.05 1.72
C PHE A 641 -20.48 13.83 1.68
N GLU A 642 -21.07 13.72 0.47
CA GLU A 642 -22.48 13.39 0.29
C GLU A 642 -22.70 11.87 0.34
N GLU A 643 -23.71 11.42 1.10
CA GLU A 643 -24.03 9.99 1.25
C GLU A 643 -25.12 9.51 0.27
N GLU A 644 -24.89 8.39 -0.40
CA GLU A 644 -25.91 7.71 -1.22
C GLU A 644 -27.05 7.14 -0.34
N SER A 645 -28.27 7.66 -0.54
CA SER A 645 -29.46 7.16 0.16
C SER A 645 -29.88 5.77 -0.33
N GLY A 646 -30.15 4.83 0.60
CA GLY A 646 -30.76 3.53 0.30
C GLY A 646 -29.80 2.32 0.32
N ILE A 647 -28.52 2.54 0.58
CA ILE A 647 -27.54 1.45 0.79
C ILE A 647 -27.67 0.81 2.18
N SER A 648 -27.11 -0.40 2.37
CA SER A 648 -27.12 -1.07 3.68
C SER A 648 -26.04 -0.51 4.62
N MET A 649 -26.22 -0.61 5.95
CA MET A 649 -25.22 -0.09 6.91
C MET A 649 -23.83 -0.74 6.76
N LEU A 650 -23.74 -2.01 6.36
CA LEU A 650 -22.44 -2.66 6.06
C LEU A 650 -21.78 -2.07 4.80
N GLN A 651 -22.58 -1.69 3.80
CA GLN A 651 -22.11 -0.97 2.61
C GLN A 651 -21.63 0.44 2.99
N GLN A 652 -22.41 1.14 3.80
CA GLN A 652 -22.16 2.51 4.26
C GLN A 652 -20.88 2.59 5.09
N GLU A 653 -20.71 1.70 6.06
CA GLU A 653 -19.50 1.58 6.89
C GLU A 653 -18.25 1.33 6.05
N ASN A 654 -18.34 0.44 5.05
CA ASN A 654 -17.23 0.12 4.18
C ASN A 654 -16.90 1.25 3.19
N ASN A 655 -17.90 1.93 2.63
CA ASN A 655 -17.71 3.07 1.73
C ASN A 655 -17.02 4.23 2.47
N ILE A 656 -17.51 4.60 3.66
CA ILE A 656 -16.94 5.70 4.46
C ILE A 656 -15.51 5.35 4.91
N ARG A 657 -15.24 4.13 5.40
CA ARG A 657 -13.88 3.67 5.75
C ARG A 657 -12.92 3.76 4.56
N THR A 658 -13.32 3.24 3.40
CA THR A 658 -12.47 3.24 2.19
C THR A 658 -12.10 4.67 1.78
N GLN A 659 -13.04 5.61 1.90
CA GLN A 659 -12.81 7.02 1.60
C GLN A 659 -11.96 7.72 2.68
N VAL A 660 -12.10 7.38 3.97
CA VAL A 660 -11.20 7.86 5.05
C VAL A 660 -9.76 7.39 4.81
N GLU A 661 -9.55 6.13 4.43
CA GLU A 661 -8.22 5.59 4.10
C GLU A 661 -7.59 6.33 2.90
N ALA A 662 -8.39 6.70 1.89
CA ALA A 662 -7.94 7.51 0.76
C ALA A 662 -7.51 8.93 1.18
N LEU A 663 -8.31 9.62 2.00
CA LEU A 663 -7.98 10.97 2.51
C LEU A 663 -6.76 10.96 3.46
N LEU A 664 -6.63 9.94 4.32
CA LEU A 664 -5.44 9.76 5.15
C LEU A 664 -4.17 9.62 4.32
N LYS A 665 -4.23 8.86 3.21
CA LYS A 665 -3.13 8.70 2.27
C LYS A 665 -2.79 10.02 1.56
N GLU A 666 -3.80 10.79 1.15
CA GLU A 666 -3.58 12.10 0.52
C GLU A 666 -2.93 13.09 1.51
N LYS A 667 -3.43 13.16 2.75
CA LYS A 667 -2.82 13.97 3.83
C LYS A 667 -1.37 13.59 4.07
N ALA A 668 -1.06 12.30 4.17
CA ALA A 668 0.31 11.82 4.34
C ALA A 668 1.21 12.23 3.16
N GLN A 669 0.70 12.14 1.92
CA GLN A 669 1.45 12.55 0.73
C GLN A 669 1.71 14.06 0.69
N ARG A 670 0.71 14.91 0.97
CA ARG A 670 0.89 16.39 1.02
C ARG A 670 1.90 16.79 2.11
N MET A 671 1.83 16.19 3.30
CA MET A 671 2.79 16.44 4.39
C MET A 671 4.20 15.95 4.07
N GLN A 672 4.34 14.80 3.39
CA GLN A 672 5.65 14.32 2.93
C GLN A 672 6.28 15.23 1.87
N GLN A 673 5.46 15.78 0.96
CA GLN A 673 5.91 16.77 -0.03
C GLN A 673 6.34 18.09 0.65
N LEU A 674 5.57 18.59 1.63
CA LEU A 674 5.95 19.77 2.41
C LEU A 674 7.30 19.55 3.12
N LYS A 675 7.49 18.41 3.79
CA LYS A 675 8.73 18.10 4.51
C LYS A 675 9.95 18.06 3.57
N ALA A 676 9.81 17.45 2.38
CA ALA A 676 10.89 17.41 1.39
C ALA A 676 11.24 18.80 0.83
N LEU A 677 10.26 19.69 0.67
CA LEU A 677 10.50 21.07 0.24
C LEU A 677 11.12 21.93 1.37
N LEU A 678 10.72 21.72 2.63
CA LEU A 678 11.32 22.38 3.78
C LEU A 678 12.79 21.95 4.00
N GLU A 679 13.11 20.67 3.79
CA GLU A 679 14.49 20.17 3.82
C GLU A 679 15.34 20.83 2.70
N GLN A 680 14.79 20.93 1.49
CA GLN A 680 15.47 21.61 0.37
C GLN A 680 15.59 23.13 0.58
N GLU A 681 14.62 23.78 1.24
CA GLU A 681 14.73 25.20 1.58
C GLU A 681 15.81 25.43 2.65
N GLN A 682 15.89 24.60 3.69
CA GLN A 682 16.92 24.74 4.74
C GLN A 682 18.34 24.71 4.13
N ASP A 683 18.63 23.72 3.29
CA ASP A 683 19.91 23.60 2.55
C ASP A 683 20.21 24.83 1.66
N LEU A 684 19.18 25.52 1.15
CA LEU A 684 19.34 26.72 0.32
C LEU A 684 19.51 27.98 1.18
N CYS A 685 18.74 28.12 2.26
CA CYS A 685 18.84 29.19 3.23
C CYS A 685 20.23 29.25 3.88
N ASP A 686 20.79 28.10 4.27
CA ASP A 686 22.13 28.03 4.88
C ASP A 686 23.25 28.45 3.90
N ILE A 687 23.08 28.16 2.59
CA ILE A 687 24.08 28.47 1.55
C ILE A 687 23.92 29.90 0.99
N LEU A 688 22.69 30.39 0.81
CA LEU A 688 22.39 31.71 0.24
C LEU A 688 22.25 32.83 1.28
N CYS A 689 22.14 32.48 2.55
CA CYS A 689 21.73 33.34 3.67
C CYS A 689 20.39 34.06 3.40
N SER A 690 19.42 33.33 2.85
CA SER A 690 18.02 33.76 2.68
C SER A 690 17.18 33.45 3.93
N GLY A 691 16.16 34.27 4.20
CA GLY A 691 15.12 33.91 5.16
C GLY A 691 14.19 32.82 4.60
N PRO A 692 13.58 31.98 5.46
CA PRO A 692 12.67 30.92 5.05
C PRO A 692 11.33 31.45 4.53
N TYR A 693 10.60 30.62 3.79
CA TYR A 693 9.27 30.93 3.25
C TYR A 693 8.19 30.72 4.31
N ASP A 694 7.22 31.65 4.41
CA ASP A 694 6.14 31.62 5.42
C ASP A 694 5.10 30.51 5.14
N LEU A 695 5.44 29.26 5.49
CA LEU A 695 4.50 28.14 5.58
C LEU A 695 4.64 27.40 6.92
N SER A 696 3.52 27.18 7.61
CA SER A 696 3.51 26.49 8.90
C SER A 696 3.67 24.97 8.72
N ALA A 697 4.80 24.44 9.20
CA ALA A 697 5.17 23.03 9.10
C ALA A 697 4.18 22.05 9.78
N ASP A 698 3.37 22.53 10.73
CA ASP A 698 2.35 21.73 11.43
C ASP A 698 1.00 21.68 10.69
N SER A 699 0.82 22.48 9.63
CA SER A 699 -0.44 22.61 8.89
C SER A 699 -0.41 21.88 7.55
N VAL A 700 -1.53 21.25 7.17
CA VAL A 700 -1.64 20.57 5.87
C VAL A 700 -1.83 21.62 4.77
N PRO A 701 -0.92 21.74 3.79
CA PRO A 701 -1.01 22.76 2.75
C PRO A 701 -2.03 22.37 1.67
N THR A 702 -2.53 23.38 0.96
CA THR A 702 -3.26 23.19 -0.30
C THR A 702 -2.29 22.78 -1.42
N LEU A 703 -2.83 22.24 -2.51
CA LEU A 703 -2.02 21.90 -3.69
C LEU A 703 -1.38 23.16 -4.32
N GLU A 704 -2.09 24.28 -4.33
CA GLU A 704 -1.59 25.59 -4.81
C GLU A 704 -0.46 26.13 -3.91
N GLN A 705 -0.54 25.94 -2.58
CA GLN A 705 0.54 26.31 -1.66
C GLN A 705 1.79 25.46 -1.87
N LEU A 706 1.64 24.14 -2.06
CA LEU A 706 2.76 23.24 -2.39
C LEU A 706 3.40 23.60 -3.75
N GLU A 707 2.60 23.94 -4.76
CA GLU A 707 3.11 24.34 -6.07
C GLU A 707 3.86 25.68 -5.99
N SER A 708 3.30 26.68 -5.30
CA SER A 708 3.94 27.99 -5.06
C SER A 708 5.26 27.84 -4.30
N PHE A 709 5.32 26.98 -3.28
CA PHE A 709 6.54 26.72 -2.53
C PHE A 709 7.60 25.97 -3.35
N SER A 710 7.18 24.99 -4.15
CA SER A 710 8.04 24.30 -5.12
C SER A 710 8.66 25.27 -6.14
N GLN A 711 7.86 26.22 -6.66
CA GLN A 711 8.36 27.29 -7.52
C GLN A 711 9.34 28.23 -6.78
N HIS A 712 9.13 28.49 -5.49
CA HIS A 712 10.08 29.27 -4.68
C HIS A 712 11.43 28.56 -4.53
N VAL A 713 11.43 27.27 -4.13
CA VAL A 713 12.65 26.44 -4.01
C VAL A 713 13.40 26.32 -5.34
N ALA A 714 12.69 26.21 -6.47
CA ALA A 714 13.29 26.26 -7.81
C ALA A 714 13.94 27.62 -8.13
N SER A 715 13.34 28.73 -7.68
CA SER A 715 13.91 30.08 -7.86
C SER A 715 15.17 30.30 -7.00
N GLN A 716 15.19 29.81 -5.75
CA GLN A 716 16.36 29.86 -4.89
C GLN A 716 17.53 29.02 -5.45
N ASN A 717 17.26 27.80 -5.93
CA ASN A 717 18.27 26.97 -6.63
C ASN A 717 18.92 27.71 -7.82
N THR A 718 18.12 28.48 -8.58
CA THR A 718 18.60 29.26 -9.72
C THR A 718 19.54 30.40 -9.29
N GLU A 719 19.23 31.09 -8.18
CA GLU A 719 20.11 32.12 -7.61
C GLU A 719 21.39 31.50 -6.99
N LYS A 720 21.33 30.29 -6.39
CA LYS A 720 22.52 29.55 -5.93
C LYS A 720 23.50 29.27 -7.08
N ALA A 721 23.01 28.69 -8.18
CA ALA A 721 23.84 28.44 -9.36
C ALA A 721 24.48 29.73 -9.92
N LYS A 722 23.73 30.84 -9.92
CA LYS A 722 24.20 32.15 -10.38
C LYS A 722 25.29 32.75 -9.48
N ARG A 723 25.13 32.71 -8.15
CA ARG A 723 26.14 33.22 -7.21
C ARG A 723 27.39 32.36 -7.16
N TYR A 724 27.27 31.04 -7.34
CA TYR A 724 28.41 30.12 -7.44
C TYR A 724 29.31 30.50 -8.63
N ALA A 725 28.73 30.79 -9.80
CA ALA A 725 29.48 31.24 -10.96
C ALA A 725 30.21 32.57 -10.71
N GLU A 726 29.56 33.53 -10.04
CA GLU A 726 30.17 34.81 -9.66
C GLU A 726 31.29 34.64 -8.63
N PHE A 727 31.13 33.73 -7.66
CA PHE A 727 32.16 33.34 -6.70
C PHE A 727 33.41 32.77 -7.38
N ALA A 728 33.24 31.77 -8.25
CA ALA A 728 34.34 31.09 -8.93
C ALA A 728 35.18 32.06 -9.79
N ASP A 729 34.54 32.99 -10.50
CA ASP A 729 35.24 34.00 -11.29
C ASP A 729 35.98 35.04 -10.42
N LEU A 730 35.48 35.37 -9.23
CA LEU A 730 36.18 36.25 -8.28
C LEU A 730 37.36 35.54 -7.59
N LYS A 731 37.17 34.30 -7.13
CA LYS A 731 38.25 33.44 -6.57
C LYS A 731 39.41 33.30 -7.56
N ARG A 732 39.10 33.08 -8.85
CA ARG A 732 40.07 33.04 -9.96
C ARG A 732 40.86 34.35 -10.13
N GLN A 733 40.22 35.52 -9.96
CA GLN A 733 40.89 36.83 -10.07
C GLN A 733 41.80 37.11 -8.86
N ILE A 734 41.34 36.81 -7.64
CA ILE A 734 42.11 36.97 -6.40
C ILE A 734 43.42 36.17 -6.46
N ILE A 735 43.34 34.89 -6.85
CA ILE A 735 44.51 34.00 -6.99
C ILE A 735 45.53 34.55 -8.00
N LEU A 736 45.07 35.15 -9.11
CA LEU A 736 45.95 35.76 -10.11
C LEU A 736 46.65 37.01 -9.56
N TYR A 737 45.92 37.95 -8.96
CA TYR A 737 46.53 39.18 -8.42
C TYR A 737 47.46 38.91 -7.22
N MET A 738 47.12 37.96 -6.34
CA MET A 738 48.02 37.51 -5.26
C MET A 738 49.34 36.94 -5.82
N ALA A 739 49.27 36.13 -6.89
CA ALA A 739 50.45 35.55 -7.53
C ALA A 739 51.33 36.60 -8.26
N GLU A 740 50.74 37.65 -8.85
CA GLU A 740 51.49 38.74 -9.47
C GLU A 740 52.17 39.67 -8.45
N LEU A 741 51.54 39.87 -7.29
CA LEU A 741 52.05 40.68 -6.17
C LEU A 741 53.08 39.96 -5.29
N GLU A 742 53.22 38.64 -5.44
CA GLU A 742 53.97 37.78 -4.52
C GLU A 742 53.42 37.90 -3.07
N HIS A 743 52.10 38.05 -2.94
CA HIS A 743 51.36 38.18 -1.69
C HIS A 743 50.76 36.83 -1.26
N THR A 744 50.94 36.47 0.01
CA THR A 744 50.36 35.28 0.64
C THR A 744 49.10 35.67 1.42
N PRO A 745 48.01 34.88 1.39
CA PRO A 745 46.79 35.20 2.12
C PRO A 745 47.04 35.31 3.63
N GLU A 746 46.73 36.45 4.23
CA GLU A 746 47.00 36.79 5.63
C GLU A 746 45.74 36.73 6.50
N THR A 747 44.59 37.21 6.03
CA THR A 747 43.33 37.14 6.80
C THR A 747 42.72 35.73 6.79
N SER A 748 41.71 35.47 7.63
CA SER A 748 40.93 34.23 7.53
C SER A 748 40.18 34.19 6.22
N PHE A 749 39.42 35.24 5.89
CA PHE A 749 38.62 35.33 4.67
C PHE A 749 39.42 35.05 3.39
N GLU A 750 40.65 35.56 3.27
CA GLU A 750 41.54 35.22 2.15
C GLU A 750 41.93 33.73 2.11
N LYS A 751 42.14 33.09 3.27
CA LYS A 751 42.47 31.65 3.37
C LYS A 751 41.25 30.80 3.06
N ASP A 752 40.09 31.16 3.57
CA ASP A 752 38.82 30.47 3.31
C ASP A 752 38.53 30.51 1.79
N VAL A 753 38.72 31.66 1.15
CA VAL A 753 38.56 31.83 -0.31
C VAL A 753 39.61 31.07 -1.12
N VAL A 754 40.90 31.10 -0.74
CA VAL A 754 42.00 30.55 -1.56
C VAL A 754 42.28 29.06 -1.29
N CYS A 755 42.02 28.56 -0.08
CA CYS A 755 42.47 27.25 0.38
C CYS A 755 41.36 26.23 0.66
N GLU A 756 40.09 26.63 0.81
CA GLU A 756 38.97 25.69 0.99
C GLU A 756 38.26 25.33 -0.33
N ASP A 757 37.54 24.21 -0.31
CA ASP A 757 36.76 23.69 -1.44
C ASP A 757 35.61 24.63 -1.82
N GLU A 758 35.32 24.73 -3.12
CA GLU A 758 34.32 25.69 -3.64
C GLU A 758 32.88 25.43 -3.14
N ASP A 759 32.57 24.19 -2.77
CA ASP A 759 31.26 23.78 -2.24
C ASP A 759 31.04 24.18 -0.77
N ALA A 760 32.10 24.57 -0.03
CA ALA A 760 32.02 24.92 1.39
C ALA A 760 31.71 26.41 1.66
N PHE A 761 31.87 27.28 0.65
CA PHE A 761 31.83 28.73 0.84
C PHE A 761 30.40 29.30 0.81
N CYS A 762 29.97 29.96 1.90
CA CYS A 762 28.65 30.59 1.97
C CYS A 762 28.48 31.70 0.92
N LEU A 763 27.52 31.53 0.00
CA LEU A 763 27.21 32.43 -1.12
C LEU A 763 26.33 33.61 -0.69
N SER A 764 26.62 34.19 0.47
CA SER A 764 25.92 35.38 0.99
C SER A 764 26.22 36.61 0.11
N ARG A 765 25.32 37.59 0.08
CA ARG A 765 25.53 38.84 -0.66
C ARG A 765 26.73 39.64 -0.15
N ASP A 766 26.98 39.56 1.15
CA ASP A 766 28.07 40.28 1.81
C ASP A 766 29.43 39.60 1.55
N ASN A 767 29.47 38.27 1.45
CA ASN A 767 30.67 37.53 1.05
C ASN A 767 31.04 37.80 -0.42
N ILE A 768 30.06 37.77 -1.34
CA ILE A 768 30.26 38.15 -2.75
C ILE A 768 30.70 39.61 -2.88
N SER A 769 30.24 40.51 -2.00
CA SER A 769 30.67 41.92 -1.98
C SER A 769 32.08 42.09 -1.40
N SER A 770 32.43 41.32 -0.37
CA SER A 770 33.77 41.31 0.25
C SER A 770 34.84 40.74 -0.69
N LEU A 771 34.48 39.72 -1.49
CA LEU A 771 35.31 39.21 -2.60
C LEU A 771 35.62 40.29 -3.63
N LYS A 772 34.62 41.07 -4.06
CA LYS A 772 34.82 42.18 -5.00
C LYS A 772 35.72 43.28 -4.41
N LEU A 773 35.54 43.60 -3.13
CA LEU A 773 36.39 44.55 -2.43
C LEU A 773 37.86 44.08 -2.37
N LEU A 774 38.10 42.81 -2.08
CA LEU A 774 39.43 42.20 -2.08
C LEU A 774 40.08 42.21 -3.48
N VAL A 775 39.31 41.95 -4.55
CA VAL A 775 39.80 42.11 -5.93
C VAL A 775 40.28 43.54 -6.19
N CYS A 776 39.49 44.56 -5.82
CA CYS A 776 39.87 45.95 -5.99
C CYS A 776 41.10 46.35 -5.16
N GLN A 777 41.22 45.88 -3.91
CA GLN A 777 42.37 46.19 -3.05
C GLN A 777 43.68 45.60 -3.60
N LEU A 778 43.65 44.39 -4.16
CA LEU A 778 44.80 43.78 -4.81
C LEU A 778 45.15 44.50 -6.13
N GLU A 779 44.15 44.95 -6.89
CA GLU A 779 44.34 45.73 -8.11
C GLU A 779 44.99 47.10 -7.83
N GLU A 780 44.53 47.83 -6.81
CA GLU A 780 45.14 49.09 -6.36
C GLU A 780 46.59 48.89 -5.89
N SER A 781 46.87 47.83 -5.13
CA SER A 781 48.23 47.52 -4.64
C SER A 781 49.21 47.22 -5.78
N LYS A 782 48.75 46.56 -6.84
CA LYS A 782 49.55 46.31 -8.06
C LYS A 782 49.95 47.60 -8.74
N VAL A 783 48.99 48.50 -8.96
CA VAL A 783 49.24 49.80 -9.62
C VAL A 783 50.21 50.67 -8.80
N GLU A 784 50.12 50.67 -7.47
CA GLU A 784 51.06 51.43 -6.64
C GLU A 784 52.50 50.88 -6.73
N ASN A 785 52.65 49.55 -6.73
CA ASN A 785 53.96 48.91 -6.83
C ASN A 785 54.61 49.13 -8.21
N GLU A 786 53.83 49.15 -9.29
CA GLU A 786 54.30 49.52 -10.64
C GLU A 786 54.83 50.96 -10.68
N ALA A 787 54.08 51.93 -10.15
CA ALA A 787 54.50 53.33 -10.11
C ALA A 787 55.80 53.55 -9.29
N ARG A 788 55.95 52.82 -8.17
CA ARG A 788 57.15 52.87 -7.32
C ARG A 788 58.40 52.33 -8.02
N CYS A 789 58.28 51.36 -8.92
CA CYS A 789 59.42 50.85 -9.69
C CYS A 789 59.95 51.91 -10.66
N GLU A 790 59.07 52.53 -11.44
CA GLU A 790 59.45 53.46 -12.51
C GLU A 790 60.20 54.70 -11.97
N ALA A 791 59.76 55.25 -10.83
CA ALA A 791 60.41 56.38 -10.18
C ALA A 791 61.88 56.11 -9.77
N ASN A 792 62.23 54.86 -9.46
CA ASN A 792 63.62 54.48 -9.16
C ASN A 792 64.46 54.32 -10.43
N ARG A 793 63.88 53.75 -11.51
CA ARG A 793 64.55 53.62 -12.82
C ARG A 793 65.02 54.97 -13.35
N GLU A 794 64.18 56.01 -13.28
CA GLU A 794 64.59 57.36 -13.68
C GLU A 794 65.81 57.89 -12.88
N LYS A 795 65.89 57.59 -11.57
CA LYS A 795 66.98 58.07 -10.72
C LYS A 795 68.30 57.36 -11.07
N ILE A 796 68.25 56.05 -11.32
CA ILE A 796 69.40 55.25 -11.78
C ILE A 796 69.93 55.80 -13.10
N GLN A 797 69.06 56.01 -14.10
CA GLN A 797 69.42 56.54 -15.41
C GLN A 797 70.23 57.86 -15.30
N ARG A 798 69.73 58.81 -14.49
CA ARG A 798 70.36 60.11 -14.23
C ARG A 798 71.73 60.01 -13.55
N LEU A 799 71.96 58.97 -12.74
CA LEU A 799 73.23 58.76 -12.04
C LEU A 799 74.25 58.04 -12.92
N TRP A 800 73.84 56.98 -13.65
CA TRP A 800 74.67 56.29 -14.64
C TRP A 800 75.27 57.26 -15.67
N ASP A 801 74.48 58.21 -16.18
CA ASP A 801 74.92 59.18 -17.19
C ASP A 801 75.88 60.23 -16.63
N ARG A 802 75.70 60.66 -15.37
CA ARG A 802 76.61 61.63 -14.72
C ARG A 802 77.94 61.02 -14.29
N LEU A 803 77.97 59.73 -13.95
CA LEU A 803 79.16 59.02 -13.50
C LEU A 803 79.86 58.24 -14.63
N GLN A 804 79.32 58.30 -15.85
CA GLN A 804 79.80 57.56 -17.03
C GLN A 804 79.97 56.05 -16.77
N VAL A 805 79.00 55.46 -16.05
CA VAL A 805 79.01 54.03 -15.70
C VAL A 805 79.04 53.18 -16.97
N PRO A 806 79.97 52.19 -17.08
CA PRO A 806 80.16 51.38 -18.28
C PRO A 806 78.88 50.68 -18.76
N GLN A 807 78.75 50.55 -20.08
CA GLN A 807 77.59 49.92 -20.71
C GLN A 807 77.36 48.49 -20.23
N GLU A 808 78.43 47.74 -19.93
CA GLU A 808 78.37 46.37 -19.40
C GLU A 808 77.69 46.28 -18.02
N GLU A 809 77.92 47.26 -17.13
CA GLU A 809 77.24 47.35 -15.83
C GLU A 809 75.76 47.69 -15.98
N ARG A 810 75.42 48.58 -16.92
CA ARG A 810 74.04 48.94 -17.24
C ARG A 810 73.27 47.73 -17.79
N GLU A 811 73.90 46.98 -18.68
CA GLU A 811 73.28 45.82 -19.34
C GLU A 811 73.05 44.65 -18.38
N ALA A 812 73.93 44.44 -17.41
CA ALA A 812 73.77 43.44 -16.34
C ALA A 812 72.55 43.71 -15.42
N PHE A 813 71.99 44.91 -15.44
CA PHE A 813 70.87 45.32 -14.59
C PHE A 813 69.50 45.39 -15.31
N ASN A 814 69.47 45.12 -16.62
CA ASN A 814 68.28 45.28 -17.48
C ASN A 814 67.02 44.54 -17.00
N ASP A 815 67.13 43.34 -16.40
CA ASP A 815 65.97 42.54 -15.98
C ASP A 815 65.08 43.29 -14.96
N HIS A 816 65.70 44.09 -14.08
CA HIS A 816 65.02 44.91 -13.07
C HIS A 816 64.50 46.24 -13.63
N MET A 817 65.04 46.68 -14.78
CA MET A 817 64.58 47.86 -15.52
C MET A 817 63.29 47.61 -16.33
N VAL A 818 62.79 46.37 -16.39
CA VAL A 818 61.53 46.04 -17.08
C VAL A 818 60.45 45.50 -16.13
N SER A 819 60.76 44.51 -15.29
CA SER A 819 59.76 43.88 -14.40
C SER A 819 59.44 44.74 -13.17
N SER A 820 58.16 44.81 -12.79
CA SER A 820 57.68 45.62 -11.66
C SER A 820 57.30 44.82 -10.40
N ARG A 821 57.58 43.51 -10.35
CA ARG A 821 57.35 42.71 -9.13
C ARG A 821 58.20 43.20 -7.96
N LYS A 822 57.77 42.90 -6.73
CA LYS A 822 58.39 43.31 -5.45
C LYS A 822 59.92 43.20 -5.42
N ARG A 823 60.48 42.06 -5.83
CA ARG A 823 61.94 41.82 -5.93
C ARG A 823 62.69 42.87 -6.78
N ASN A 824 62.06 43.43 -7.81
CA ASN A 824 62.68 44.44 -8.67
C ASN A 824 62.72 45.81 -7.97
N LEU A 825 61.67 46.18 -7.22
CA LEU A 825 61.66 47.42 -6.43
C LEU A 825 62.79 47.42 -5.39
N GLU A 826 63.10 46.26 -4.82
CA GLU A 826 64.23 46.06 -3.90
C GLU A 826 65.58 46.20 -4.60
N ALA A 827 65.76 45.56 -5.77
CA ALA A 827 66.98 45.70 -6.58
C ALA A 827 67.22 47.14 -7.07
N LEU A 828 66.17 47.82 -7.56
CA LEU A 828 66.21 49.21 -8.02
C LEU A 828 66.69 50.17 -6.91
N ARG A 829 66.31 49.94 -5.66
CA ARG A 829 66.77 50.76 -4.52
C ARG A 829 68.26 50.56 -4.21
N ALA A 830 68.78 49.34 -4.37
CA ALA A 830 70.19 49.04 -4.09
C ALA A 830 71.14 49.71 -5.09
N GLU A 831 70.81 49.70 -6.39
CA GLU A 831 71.66 50.34 -7.42
C GLU A 831 71.69 51.87 -7.27
N VAL A 832 70.58 52.50 -6.87
CA VAL A 832 70.55 53.94 -6.53
C VAL A 832 71.59 54.28 -5.46
N GLN A 833 71.75 53.44 -4.42
CA GLN A 833 72.70 53.69 -3.34
C GLN A 833 74.15 53.54 -3.80
N ARG A 834 74.48 52.46 -4.52
CA ARG A 834 75.84 52.19 -5.05
C ARG A 834 76.39 53.37 -5.85
N LEU A 835 75.53 54.00 -6.64
CA LEU A 835 75.91 55.13 -7.50
C LEU A 835 76.16 56.43 -6.73
N GLU A 836 75.45 56.68 -5.62
CA GLU A 836 75.71 57.85 -4.79
C GLU A 836 77.04 57.73 -4.01
N GLU A 837 77.41 56.52 -3.60
CA GLU A 837 78.71 56.22 -2.97
C GLU A 837 79.89 56.43 -3.95
N LEU A 838 79.79 55.95 -5.19
CA LEU A 838 80.82 56.10 -6.23
C LEU A 838 81.13 57.58 -6.55
N LYS A 839 80.13 58.47 -6.45
CA LYS A 839 80.29 59.92 -6.68
C LYS A 839 81.29 60.56 -5.71
N LEU A 840 81.29 60.16 -4.44
CA LEU A 840 82.12 60.75 -3.39
C LEU A 840 83.61 60.39 -3.55
N LEU A 841 83.90 59.13 -3.92
CA LEU A 841 85.27 58.63 -4.07
C LEU A 841 86.08 59.42 -5.11
N ASN A 842 85.45 59.84 -6.21
CA ASN A 842 86.13 60.58 -7.27
C ASN A 842 86.57 62.00 -6.87
N ILE A 843 85.89 62.67 -5.94
CA ILE A 843 86.27 64.03 -5.49
C ILE A 843 87.55 63.98 -4.62
N SER A 844 87.71 62.90 -3.85
CA SER A 844 88.87 62.71 -2.97
C SER A 844 90.18 62.62 -3.76
N ASN A 845 90.24 61.69 -4.73
CA ASN A 845 91.44 61.41 -5.53
C ASN A 845 92.03 62.64 -6.25
N VAL A 846 91.20 63.58 -6.70
CA VAL A 846 91.68 64.78 -7.43
C VAL A 846 92.31 65.80 -6.47
N THR A 847 91.76 65.94 -5.26
CA THR A 847 92.27 66.93 -4.28
C THR A 847 93.68 66.56 -3.81
N GLU A 848 93.98 65.28 -3.62
CA GLU A 848 95.31 64.79 -3.19
C GLU A 848 96.39 64.97 -4.26
N ALA A 849 96.02 64.88 -5.54
CA ALA A 849 96.94 65.16 -6.65
C ALA A 849 97.44 66.62 -6.63
N ILE A 850 96.55 67.58 -6.41
CA ILE A 850 96.90 69.01 -6.39
C ILE A 850 97.77 69.36 -5.17
N ARG A 851 97.47 68.77 -4.00
CA ARG A 851 98.33 68.88 -2.79
C ARG A 851 99.77 68.44 -3.08
N SER A 852 99.93 67.35 -3.83
CA SER A 852 101.24 66.83 -4.21
C SER A 852 102.04 67.81 -5.08
N GLU A 853 101.40 68.61 -5.93
CA GLU A 853 102.07 69.68 -6.68
C GLU A 853 102.43 70.90 -5.82
N ILE A 854 101.57 71.28 -4.86
CA ILE A 854 101.80 72.43 -3.96
C ILE A 854 103.11 72.25 -3.16
N ALA A 855 103.32 71.04 -2.63
CA ALA A 855 104.54 70.72 -1.88
C ALA A 855 105.84 70.94 -2.68
N VAL A 856 105.83 70.62 -3.98
CA VAL A 856 107.00 70.76 -4.87
C VAL A 856 107.37 72.23 -5.09
N PHE A 857 106.40 73.13 -5.20
CA PHE A 857 106.69 74.55 -5.39
C PHE A 857 107.13 75.25 -4.10
N TRP A 858 106.64 74.82 -2.93
CA TRP A 858 107.17 75.29 -1.64
C TRP A 858 108.66 74.95 -1.44
N GLU A 859 109.12 73.80 -1.95
CA GLU A 859 110.55 73.45 -1.90
C GLU A 859 111.39 74.31 -2.85
N LYS A 860 110.94 74.49 -4.09
CA LYS A 860 111.62 75.33 -5.10
C LYS A 860 111.78 76.80 -4.71
N CYS A 861 110.80 77.36 -4.00
CA CYS A 861 110.87 78.73 -3.49
C CYS A 861 111.54 78.84 -2.11
N PHE A 862 112.16 77.75 -1.61
CA PHE A 862 112.82 77.67 -0.29
C PHE A 862 111.92 78.01 0.91
N PHE A 863 110.59 77.91 0.79
CA PHE A 863 109.64 78.29 1.85
C PHE A 863 109.90 77.52 3.13
N SER A 864 110.02 78.26 4.24
CA SER A 864 110.15 77.74 5.60
C SER A 864 108.90 76.95 6.03
N THR A 865 109.01 76.18 7.11
CA THR A 865 107.90 75.40 7.66
C THR A 865 106.68 76.26 7.98
N ASP A 866 106.90 77.47 8.50
CA ASP A 866 105.83 78.40 8.90
C ASP A 866 105.08 78.92 7.67
N GLN A 867 105.80 79.35 6.62
CA GLN A 867 105.23 79.79 5.34
C GLN A 867 104.42 78.70 4.60
N ARG A 868 104.58 77.42 4.97
CA ARG A 868 103.76 76.30 4.45
C ARG A 868 102.50 76.06 5.27
N GLN A 869 102.48 76.45 6.56
CA GLN A 869 101.32 76.28 7.43
C GLN A 869 100.22 77.33 7.19
N ASP A 870 100.57 78.48 6.62
CA ASP A 870 99.62 79.55 6.25
C ASP A 870 98.48 79.04 5.34
N PHE A 871 98.74 78.07 4.44
CA PHE A 871 97.72 77.45 3.60
C PHE A 871 96.99 76.30 4.33
N THR A 872 96.21 76.66 5.35
CA THR A 872 95.44 75.71 6.17
C THR A 872 94.54 74.70 5.43
N PRO A 873 93.94 74.97 4.23
CA PRO A 873 93.13 73.97 3.51
C PRO A 873 93.90 72.70 3.12
N TYR A 874 95.23 72.75 3.05
CA TYR A 874 96.10 71.61 2.75
C TYR A 874 95.88 70.41 3.70
N PHE A 875 95.44 70.67 4.93
CA PHE A 875 95.35 69.66 6.00
C PHE A 875 93.92 69.13 6.25
N SER A 876 92.93 69.51 5.43
CA SER A 876 91.55 69.00 5.58
C SER A 876 91.37 67.58 5.04
N GLU A 877 90.73 66.70 5.80
CA GLU A 877 90.35 65.34 5.36
C GLU A 877 88.92 65.27 4.77
N ILE A 878 88.15 66.37 4.82
CA ILE A 878 86.74 66.38 4.39
C ILE A 878 86.65 66.80 2.91
N PHE A 879 86.66 65.80 2.02
CA PHE A 879 86.60 66.02 0.57
C PHE A 879 85.24 66.55 0.09
N THR A 880 85.18 67.87 -0.14
CA THR A 880 84.04 68.55 -0.77
C THR A 880 84.42 69.16 -2.12
N GLU A 881 83.40 69.43 -2.94
CA GLU A 881 83.53 70.13 -4.23
C GLU A 881 84.12 71.56 -4.04
N GLU A 882 83.91 72.16 -2.87
CA GLU A 882 84.49 73.43 -2.43
C GLU A 882 85.97 73.30 -2.03
N LEU A 883 86.35 72.25 -1.27
CA LEU A 883 87.74 72.00 -0.86
C LEU A 883 88.66 71.83 -2.08
N LEU A 884 88.18 71.13 -3.12
CA LEU A 884 88.92 70.93 -4.37
C LEU A 884 89.29 72.28 -5.02
N SER A 885 88.33 73.20 -5.14
CA SER A 885 88.53 74.51 -5.76
C SER A 885 89.57 75.41 -5.06
N LEU A 886 89.71 75.28 -3.75
CA LEU A 886 90.72 76.02 -2.97
C LEU A 886 92.15 75.54 -3.28
N HIS A 887 92.33 74.27 -3.62
CA HIS A 887 93.65 73.72 -3.94
C HIS A 887 94.12 74.13 -5.35
N ASP A 888 93.22 74.14 -6.34
CA ASP A 888 93.51 74.61 -7.70
C ASP A 888 93.96 76.09 -7.73
N ALA A 889 93.44 76.92 -6.83
CA ALA A 889 93.84 78.32 -6.72
C ALA A 889 95.27 78.50 -6.15
N GLU A 890 95.61 77.75 -5.08
CA GLU A 890 96.92 77.88 -4.42
C GLU A 890 98.07 77.39 -5.31
N ILE A 891 97.90 76.29 -6.03
CA ILE A 891 98.96 75.79 -6.93
C ILE A 891 99.28 76.79 -8.06
N GLN A 892 98.31 77.56 -8.54
CA GLN A 892 98.54 78.61 -9.53
C GLN A 892 99.33 79.78 -8.94
N ARG A 893 98.99 80.22 -7.72
CA ARG A 893 99.73 81.28 -7.00
C ARG A 893 101.21 80.93 -6.81
N LEU A 894 101.51 79.70 -6.40
CA LEU A 894 102.88 79.25 -6.15
C LEU A 894 103.70 79.08 -7.43
N LYS A 895 103.06 78.62 -8.53
CA LYS A 895 103.70 78.54 -9.86
C LYS A 895 104.15 79.91 -10.37
N GLN A 896 103.29 80.91 -10.31
CA GLN A 896 103.62 82.28 -10.74
C GLN A 896 104.78 82.89 -9.92
N HIS A 897 104.74 82.76 -8.59
CA HIS A 897 105.77 83.35 -7.72
C HIS A 897 107.19 82.82 -8.02
N TYR A 898 107.32 81.53 -8.37
CA TYR A 898 108.59 80.93 -8.77
C TYR A 898 109.13 81.52 -10.08
N GLU A 899 108.28 81.62 -11.11
CA GLU A 899 108.68 82.11 -12.45
C GLU A 899 109.16 83.56 -12.42
N GLU A 900 108.52 84.42 -11.61
CA GLU A 900 108.89 85.83 -11.45
C GLU A 900 110.27 86.05 -10.78
N HIS A 901 110.77 85.06 -10.02
CA HIS A 901 111.94 85.22 -9.13
C HIS A 901 113.09 84.24 -9.44
N GLN A 902 113.00 83.51 -10.56
CA GLN A 902 113.82 82.32 -10.82
C GLN A 902 115.34 82.56 -10.74
N GLU A 903 115.87 83.69 -11.25
CA GLU A 903 117.32 83.95 -11.23
C GLU A 903 117.94 83.99 -9.83
N LEU A 904 117.17 84.40 -8.81
CA LEU A 904 117.64 84.43 -7.42
C LEU A 904 117.64 83.02 -6.83
N PHE A 905 116.57 82.25 -7.02
CA PHE A 905 116.47 80.87 -6.55
C PHE A 905 117.50 79.94 -7.22
N ASP A 906 117.66 80.04 -8.54
CA ASP A 906 118.71 79.32 -9.30
C ASP A 906 120.12 79.71 -8.83
N GLY A 907 120.31 80.99 -8.46
CA GLY A 907 121.56 81.47 -7.88
C GLY A 907 121.85 80.86 -6.50
N VAL A 908 120.86 80.79 -5.61
CA VAL A 908 120.97 80.13 -4.30
C VAL A 908 121.31 78.65 -4.48
N HIS A 909 120.60 77.93 -5.34
CA HIS A 909 120.90 76.53 -5.65
C HIS A 909 122.35 76.35 -6.16
N GLN A 910 122.85 77.23 -7.03
CA GLN A 910 124.24 77.17 -7.51
C GLN A 910 125.26 77.38 -6.38
N TRP A 911 124.95 78.18 -5.35
CA TRP A 911 125.79 78.27 -4.15
C TRP A 911 125.68 77.01 -3.30
N GLU A 912 124.49 76.50 -3.03
CA GLU A 912 124.28 75.26 -2.26
C GLU A 912 124.98 74.05 -2.87
N ASP A 913 124.91 73.87 -4.19
CA ASP A 913 125.59 72.76 -4.87
C ASP A 913 127.11 72.93 -4.88
N SER A 914 127.60 74.18 -5.01
CA SER A 914 129.02 74.49 -4.84
C SER A 914 129.51 74.20 -3.42
N TRP A 915 128.67 74.48 -2.42
CA TRP A 915 128.94 74.25 -1.00
C TRP A 915 128.89 72.75 -0.65
N ARG A 916 127.87 72.03 -1.13
CA ARG A 916 127.79 70.57 -1.05
C ARG A 916 129.00 69.91 -1.69
N LEU A 917 129.42 70.33 -2.88
CA LEU A 917 130.61 69.77 -3.53
C LEU A 917 131.89 70.01 -2.72
N PHE A 918 132.01 71.17 -2.05
CA PHE A 918 133.11 71.45 -1.12
C PHE A 918 133.07 70.53 0.13
N LEU A 919 131.92 70.40 0.79
CA LEU A 919 131.73 69.48 1.93
C LEU A 919 132.00 68.02 1.55
N ASP A 920 131.60 67.62 0.35
CA ASP A 920 131.80 66.28 -0.17
C ASP A 920 133.28 66.02 -0.46
N LEU A 921 134.04 67.00 -0.97
CA LEU A 921 135.50 66.93 -1.09
C LEU A 921 136.20 66.84 0.28
N GLU A 922 135.70 67.51 1.32
CA GLU A 922 136.20 67.38 2.69
C GLU A 922 135.92 66.00 3.31
N LYS A 923 134.75 65.40 3.06
CA LYS A 923 134.45 64.00 3.44
C LYS A 923 135.30 62.98 2.67
N LYS A 924 135.67 63.27 1.42
CA LYS A 924 136.55 62.40 0.61
C LYS A 924 137.99 62.42 1.09
N ALA A 925 138.44 63.52 1.69
CA ALA A 925 139.77 63.64 2.26
C ALA A 925 140.01 62.74 3.50
N THR A 926 138.94 62.25 4.16
CA THR A 926 139.02 61.55 5.45
C THR A 926 138.74 60.01 5.43
N ASP A 927 138.44 59.39 4.26
CA ASP A 927 137.57 58.17 4.12
C ASP A 927 138.08 57.00 3.14
N PRO A 928 137.25 55.99 2.63
CA PRO A 928 137.61 54.86 1.68
C PRO A 928 137.21 54.52 0.13
N THR A 929 137.43 55.33 -0.96
CA THR A 929 137.89 55.22 -2.45
C THR A 929 138.92 56.31 -3.04
N ARG A 930 140.27 56.27 -2.75
CA ARG A 930 141.40 57.31 -2.87
C ARG A 930 142.87 56.77 -2.83
N PHE A 931 143.65 56.72 -1.71
CA PHE A 931 145.11 56.37 -1.69
C PHE A 931 145.50 55.00 -2.31
N THR A 932 144.56 54.07 -2.51
CA THR A 932 144.79 52.82 -3.27
C THR A 932 144.83 53.02 -4.79
N ASN A 933 144.57 54.23 -5.29
CA ASN A 933 144.33 54.51 -6.70
C ASN A 933 145.53 55.27 -7.30
N ARG A 934 146.45 54.55 -7.96
CA ARG A 934 147.51 55.16 -8.77
C ARG A 934 146.92 55.83 -10.01
N GLY A 935 146.90 57.17 -10.08
CA GLY A 935 146.35 57.85 -11.26
C GLY A 935 146.20 59.39 -11.19
N GLY A 936 146.90 60.08 -10.29
CA GLY A 936 146.90 61.55 -10.24
C GLY A 936 145.61 62.24 -9.73
N ASN A 937 144.53 61.50 -9.44
CA ASN A 937 143.26 62.10 -9.01
C ASN A 937 143.36 62.97 -7.74
N LEU A 938 144.23 62.66 -6.78
CA LEU A 938 144.46 63.54 -5.62
C LEU A 938 144.88 64.97 -6.04
N LEU A 939 145.61 65.11 -7.14
CA LEU A 939 146.02 66.42 -7.66
C LEU A 939 144.86 67.16 -8.34
N LYS A 940 143.88 66.43 -8.90
CA LYS A 940 142.62 67.01 -9.40
C LYS A 940 141.71 67.44 -8.25
N GLU A 941 141.53 66.58 -7.26
CA GLU A 941 140.75 66.89 -6.03
C GLU A 941 141.29 68.16 -5.35
N GLU A 942 142.62 68.26 -5.16
CA GLU A 942 143.25 69.42 -4.54
C GLU A 942 143.16 70.69 -5.40
N LYS A 943 143.23 70.55 -6.74
CA LYS A 943 142.99 71.67 -7.67
C LYS A 943 141.54 72.15 -7.60
N GLN A 944 140.57 71.24 -7.62
CA GLN A 944 139.14 71.57 -7.50
C GLN A 944 138.83 72.19 -6.13
N ARG A 945 139.42 71.68 -5.04
CA ARG A 945 139.36 72.29 -3.71
C ARG A 945 139.92 73.73 -3.72
N SER A 946 141.08 73.94 -4.34
CA SER A 946 141.67 75.29 -4.49
C SER A 946 140.84 76.21 -5.38
N GLU A 947 140.07 75.69 -6.33
CA GLU A 947 139.18 76.47 -7.19
C GLU A 947 137.88 76.82 -6.46
N LEU A 948 137.29 75.89 -5.71
CA LEU A 948 136.11 76.14 -4.86
C LEU A 948 136.37 77.16 -3.74
N HIS A 949 137.51 77.07 -3.05
CA HIS A 949 137.96 78.11 -2.10
C HIS A 949 138.13 79.52 -2.73
N LYS A 950 138.17 79.62 -4.07
CA LYS A 950 138.25 80.88 -4.83
C LYS A 950 136.97 81.24 -5.57
N SER A 951 136.01 80.33 -5.72
CA SER A 951 134.73 80.55 -6.41
C SER A 951 133.58 80.77 -5.45
N LEU A 952 133.52 80.07 -4.31
CA LEU A 952 132.47 80.26 -3.30
C LEU A 952 132.39 81.74 -2.83
N PRO A 953 133.49 82.38 -2.36
CA PRO A 953 133.49 83.81 -2.03
C PRO A 953 133.23 84.79 -3.19
N LYS A 954 133.21 84.30 -4.44
CA LYS A 954 132.81 85.10 -5.62
C LYS A 954 131.33 84.91 -5.94
N LEU A 955 130.80 83.70 -5.80
CA LEU A 955 129.36 83.44 -5.88
C LEU A 955 128.63 84.21 -4.78
N GLU A 956 129.12 84.12 -3.53
CA GLU A 956 128.59 84.83 -2.37
C GLU A 956 128.51 86.35 -2.62
N LYS A 957 129.57 86.95 -3.20
CA LYS A 957 129.57 88.38 -3.57
C LYS A 957 128.67 88.72 -4.76
N LYS A 958 128.54 87.85 -5.76
CA LYS A 958 127.61 88.03 -6.89
C LYS A 958 126.16 87.96 -6.43
N LEU A 959 125.82 86.93 -5.64
CA LEU A 959 124.52 86.73 -5.03
C LEU A 959 124.17 87.88 -4.10
N LYS A 960 125.10 88.31 -3.24
CA LYS A 960 124.91 89.51 -2.42
C LYS A 960 124.52 90.72 -3.28
N ALA A 961 125.24 91.00 -4.37
CA ALA A 961 124.92 92.15 -5.21
C ALA A 961 123.54 92.03 -5.89
N GLN A 962 123.14 90.82 -6.33
CA GLN A 962 121.81 90.60 -6.93
C GLN A 962 120.68 90.70 -5.88
N ILE A 963 120.89 90.13 -4.69
CA ILE A 963 119.93 90.16 -3.58
C ILE A 963 119.82 91.57 -3.00
N ASP A 964 120.92 92.27 -2.73
CA ASP A 964 120.93 93.66 -2.24
C ASP A 964 120.20 94.59 -3.23
N THR A 965 120.26 94.31 -4.54
CA THR A 965 119.51 95.04 -5.56
C THR A 965 118.02 94.72 -5.47
N TRP A 966 117.64 93.43 -5.45
CA TRP A 966 116.25 93.00 -5.38
C TRP A 966 115.54 93.43 -4.08
N GLU A 967 116.21 93.33 -2.91
CA GLU A 967 115.66 93.82 -1.64
C GLU A 967 115.34 95.33 -1.72
N SER A 968 116.13 96.11 -2.48
CA SER A 968 115.90 97.53 -2.71
C SER A 968 114.82 97.86 -3.76
N GLU A 969 114.50 96.92 -4.65
CA GLU A 969 113.44 97.07 -5.66
C GLU A 969 112.06 96.60 -5.19
N GLN A 970 112.02 95.60 -4.30
CA GLN A 970 110.77 94.99 -3.81
C GLN A 970 110.36 95.42 -2.38
N ASP A 971 111.20 96.19 -1.68
CA ASP A 971 111.00 96.62 -0.28
C ASP A 971 110.69 95.45 0.68
N ARG A 972 111.36 94.32 0.43
CA ARG A 972 111.18 93.03 1.13
C ARG A 972 112.48 92.27 1.25
N GLU A 973 112.61 91.50 2.32
CA GLU A 973 113.82 90.72 2.59
C GLU A 973 113.83 89.39 1.83
N PHE A 974 114.98 89.02 1.26
CA PHE A 974 115.14 87.76 0.53
C PHE A 974 115.53 86.63 1.49
N LEU A 975 114.54 85.84 1.88
CA LEU A 975 114.67 84.77 2.86
C LEU A 975 114.88 83.41 2.19
N VAL A 976 115.99 82.75 2.51
CA VAL A 976 116.25 81.35 2.19
C VAL A 976 116.00 80.54 3.46
N HIS A 977 115.02 79.63 3.42
CA HIS A 977 114.57 78.86 4.59
C HIS A 977 114.19 79.72 5.82
N GLY A 978 113.70 80.94 5.58
CA GLY A 978 113.24 81.86 6.63
C GLY A 978 114.30 82.81 7.19
N GLN A 979 115.56 82.76 6.72
CA GLN A 979 116.64 83.67 7.13
C GLN A 979 117.34 84.31 5.93
N LYS A 980 118.02 85.46 6.12
CA LYS A 980 118.70 86.14 5.01
C LYS A 980 119.83 85.27 4.48
N PHE A 981 119.98 85.22 3.15
CA PHE A 981 120.97 84.36 2.46
C PHE A 981 122.39 84.43 3.06
N LEU A 982 122.87 85.62 3.44
CA LEU A 982 124.20 85.78 4.04
C LEU A 982 124.35 85.14 5.43
N GLN A 983 123.28 85.14 6.23
CA GLN A 983 123.28 84.48 7.54
C GLN A 983 123.31 82.96 7.37
N TYR A 984 122.54 82.43 6.40
CA TYR A 984 122.60 81.01 6.02
C TYR A 984 124.01 80.61 5.56
N VAL A 985 124.64 81.39 4.67
CA VAL A 985 126.04 81.17 4.23
C VAL A 985 127.00 81.10 5.41
N GLU A 986 126.93 82.07 6.34
CA GLU A 986 127.84 82.16 7.49
C GLU A 986 127.62 81.03 8.51
N GLU A 987 126.36 80.68 8.79
CA GLU A 987 125.97 79.53 9.62
C GLU A 987 126.51 78.22 9.05
N GLN A 988 126.37 77.99 7.74
CA GLN A 988 126.88 76.78 7.10
C GLN A 988 128.41 76.64 7.23
N TRP A 989 129.16 77.73 7.05
CA TRP A 989 130.62 77.74 7.25
C TRP A 989 131.00 77.43 8.70
N GLU A 990 130.26 77.95 9.68
CA GLU A 990 130.50 77.70 11.11
C GLU A 990 130.16 76.26 11.54
N LEU A 991 129.04 75.70 11.07
CA LEU A 991 128.67 74.30 11.31
C LEU A 991 129.74 73.32 10.81
N HIS A 992 130.33 73.57 9.64
CA HIS A 992 131.45 72.78 9.13
C HIS A 992 132.71 72.88 10.03
N ARG A 993 132.98 74.04 10.63
CA ARG A 993 134.09 74.23 11.57
C ARG A 993 133.93 73.35 12.81
N ILE A 994 132.73 73.33 13.39
CA ILE A 994 132.38 72.55 14.58
C ILE A 994 132.51 71.04 14.32
N GLU A 995 131.99 70.55 13.20
CA GLU A 995 132.01 69.11 12.88
C GLU A 995 133.45 68.58 12.69
N LYS A 996 134.36 69.39 12.13
CA LYS A 996 135.79 69.04 12.01
C LYS A 996 136.51 68.91 13.35
N GLU A 997 136.15 69.72 14.35
CA GLU A 997 136.75 69.65 15.68
C GLU A 997 136.31 68.39 16.44
N LYS A 998 135.05 68.01 16.26
CA LYS A 998 134.42 66.78 16.78
C LYS A 998 135.04 65.50 16.18
N GLU A 999 135.26 65.47 14.86
CA GLU A 999 135.92 64.35 14.15
C GLU A 999 137.35 64.06 14.68
N LYS A 1000 138.06 65.11 15.12
CA LYS A 1000 139.42 65.03 15.65
C LYS A 1000 139.50 64.31 17.00
N GLN A 1001 138.49 64.47 17.87
CA GLN A 1001 138.44 63.85 19.19
C GLN A 1001 138.19 62.34 19.11
N GLU A 1002 137.24 61.92 18.27
CA GLU A 1002 136.80 60.52 18.18
C GLU A 1002 137.91 59.55 17.72
N ARG A 1003 138.81 60.05 16.86
CA ARG A 1003 140.01 59.33 16.37
C ARG A 1003 141.02 59.00 17.47
N HIS A 1004 141.07 59.77 18.56
CA HIS A 1004 142.00 59.55 19.67
C HIS A 1004 141.56 58.34 20.53
N LEU A 1005 140.26 58.24 20.81
CA LEU A 1005 139.69 57.20 21.69
C LEU A 1005 139.85 55.79 21.11
N LYS A 1006 139.71 55.64 19.78
CA LYS A 1006 139.79 54.35 19.07
C LYS A 1006 141.18 53.71 19.09
N LYS A 1007 142.26 54.48 19.30
CA LYS A 1007 143.64 53.93 19.37
C LYS A 1007 143.97 53.23 20.68
N SER A 1008 143.38 53.66 21.81
CA SER A 1008 143.79 53.15 23.12
C SER A 1008 143.41 51.68 23.32
N LYS A 1009 142.13 51.35 23.06
CA LYS A 1009 141.54 50.03 23.37
C LYS A 1009 142.25 48.86 22.68
N GLN A 1010 142.71 49.06 21.45
CA GLN A 1010 143.34 47.99 20.66
C GLN A 1010 144.74 47.59 21.16
N THR A 1011 145.31 48.28 22.16
CA THR A 1011 146.63 47.94 22.73
C THR A 1011 146.51 47.07 24.00
N GLU A 1012 145.33 46.98 24.60
CA GLU A 1012 145.10 46.19 25.83
C GLU A 1012 144.78 44.72 25.55
N GLU A 1013 144.02 44.43 24.48
CA GLU A 1013 143.61 43.06 24.12
C GLU A 1013 144.79 42.15 23.74
N ASP A 1014 145.78 42.68 23.01
CA ASP A 1014 146.94 41.94 22.50
C ASP A 1014 147.88 41.40 23.62
N MET A 1015 147.84 41.97 24.83
CA MET A 1015 148.72 41.53 25.94
C MET A 1015 148.17 40.35 26.75
N LEU A 1016 146.89 40.01 26.63
CA LEU A 1016 146.25 39.00 27.49
C LEU A 1016 146.23 37.58 26.89
N TYR A 1017 146.31 37.44 25.56
CA TYR A 1017 146.25 36.14 24.86
C TYR A 1017 147.20 36.12 23.64
N GLY A 1018 148.30 35.35 23.74
CA GLY A 1018 149.33 35.28 22.69
C GLY A 1018 148.84 34.68 21.36
N THR A 1019 149.20 35.30 20.23
CA THR A 1019 148.64 35.02 18.89
C THR A 1019 149.43 33.99 18.07
N ALA A 1020 148.72 33.25 17.20
CA ALA A 1020 149.22 32.02 16.57
C ALA A 1020 149.87 32.18 15.18
N VAL A 1021 150.76 31.24 14.84
CA VAL A 1021 151.47 31.15 13.55
C VAL A 1021 150.99 29.95 12.72
N ARG A 1022 150.76 30.14 11.41
CA ARG A 1022 150.69 29.04 10.42
C ARG A 1022 151.28 29.46 9.06
N THR A 1023 152.06 28.55 8.47
CA THR A 1023 152.51 28.60 7.05
C THR A 1023 152.42 27.21 6.43
N PRO A 1024 152.12 27.09 5.12
CA PRO A 1024 152.41 25.90 4.33
C PRO A 1024 153.71 26.03 3.53
N THR A 1025 154.49 24.95 3.46
CA THR A 1025 155.64 24.78 2.53
C THR A 1025 155.16 24.59 1.06
N LYS A 1026 155.95 24.64 -0.04
CA LYS A 1026 157.40 24.41 -0.22
C LYS A 1026 157.91 24.84 -1.63
N ARG A 1027 158.90 25.77 -1.74
CA ARG A 1027 160.06 25.75 -2.69
C ARG A 1027 160.95 27.02 -2.55
N ARG A 1028 162.25 26.90 -2.87
CA ARG A 1028 163.33 27.94 -2.79
C ARG A 1028 163.18 29.03 -3.89
N LEU A 1029 163.81 30.22 -3.89
CA LEU A 1029 165.15 30.67 -3.41
C LEU A 1029 165.15 32.15 -2.83
N LEU A 1030 166.32 32.74 -2.51
CA LEU A 1030 166.59 33.88 -1.55
C LEU A 1030 166.11 35.35 -1.88
N GLY A 1031 165.74 36.17 -0.85
CA GLY A 1031 166.14 37.63 -0.66
C GLY A 1031 165.13 38.84 -0.40
N THR A 1032 165.10 39.52 0.79
CA THR A 1032 164.65 40.97 1.10
C THR A 1032 163.07 41.41 0.98
N THR A 1033 162.42 42.65 1.17
CA THR A 1033 160.85 42.94 1.35
C THR A 1033 160.08 44.41 1.16
N THR A 1034 158.68 44.64 1.08
CA THR A 1034 157.85 46.02 1.10
C THR A 1034 156.19 46.14 1.15
N PRO A 1035 155.41 47.28 1.50
CA PRO A 1035 153.84 47.49 1.64
C PRO A 1035 153.01 48.91 1.40
N ILE A 1036 151.60 49.11 1.51
CA ILE A 1036 150.67 50.35 1.91
C ILE A 1036 149.03 50.43 1.63
N LYS A 1037 148.19 51.55 1.87
CA LYS A 1037 146.62 51.82 1.92
C LYS A 1037 146.09 53.36 1.78
N THR A 1038 144.85 54.04 1.77
CA THR A 1038 143.29 54.06 1.46
C THR A 1038 142.47 55.49 1.69
N ARG A 1039 141.25 56.07 1.22
CA ARG A 1039 140.21 56.04 0.04
C ARG A 1039 139.01 57.41 -0.13
N LYS A 1040 137.79 58.00 -0.81
CA LYS A 1040 136.27 57.94 -1.60
C LYS A 1040 135.52 59.09 -2.67
N PHE A 1041 134.23 59.43 -3.36
CA PHE A 1041 132.64 59.18 -3.79
C PHE A 1041 131.61 60.12 -4.87
N ASN A 1042 130.22 59.85 -5.30
CA ASN A 1042 128.84 60.57 -5.95
C ASN A 1042 128.16 60.71 -7.54
N ALA A 1043 126.90 61.09 -8.23
CA ALA A 1043 125.28 61.47 -8.34
C ALA A 1043 124.47 61.68 -9.87
N THR A 1044 123.18 62.06 -10.50
CA THR A 1044 121.54 62.32 -10.54
C THR A 1044 120.57 62.76 -11.92
N SER A 1045 119.11 62.86 -12.15
CA SER A 1045 118.15 63.25 -13.46
C SER A 1045 116.43 63.46 -13.63
N SER A 1046 115.62 63.95 -14.76
CA SER A 1046 113.99 64.18 -15.09
C SER A 1046 113.27 64.42 -16.64
N ILE A 1047 112.00 64.76 -17.31
CA ILE A 1047 110.37 65.08 -17.40
C ILE A 1047 109.54 65.10 -18.92
N SER A 1048 108.26 65.43 -19.60
CA SER A 1048 106.68 65.91 -19.72
C SER A 1048 105.78 65.69 -21.18
N SER A 1049 104.52 66.04 -21.86
CA SER A 1049 102.97 66.61 -21.98
C SER A 1049 102.10 66.53 -23.47
N ALA A 1050 100.82 66.84 -24.14
CA ALA A 1050 99.22 67.23 -24.21
C ALA A 1050 98.37 67.24 -25.73
N THR A 1051 97.07 67.47 -26.39
CA THR A 1051 95.44 67.79 -26.50
C THR A 1051 94.56 67.46 -27.96
N SER A 1052 93.29 67.69 -28.66
CA SER A 1052 91.74 68.26 -28.86
C SER A 1052 90.81 67.85 -30.26
N ASN A 1053 89.52 68.06 -30.95
CA ASN A 1053 87.94 68.54 -31.09
C ASN A 1053 87.05 68.32 -32.56
N SER A 1054 85.74 68.45 -33.24
CA SER A 1054 84.08 68.64 -33.36
C SER A 1054 83.24 68.43 -34.86
N SER A 1055 81.94 68.52 -35.56
CA SER A 1055 80.28 68.68 -35.66
C SER A 1055 79.43 68.69 -37.18
N SER A 1056 78.08 68.81 -37.77
CA SER A 1056 76.47 68.42 -37.88
C SER A 1056 75.35 68.86 -39.15
N ARG A 1057 73.99 68.40 -39.51
CA ARG A 1057 72.60 68.96 -40.31
C ARG A 1057 71.47 68.26 -41.44
N SER A 1058 70.11 68.68 -41.87
CA SER A 1058 68.99 68.15 -43.01
C SER A 1058 67.43 68.79 -43.50
N VAL A 1059 66.48 68.32 -44.53
CA VAL A 1059 64.93 68.51 -45.09
C VAL A 1059 64.16 67.20 -45.73
N TYR A 1060 62.88 67.14 -46.28
CA TYR A 1060 62.06 65.95 -46.83
C TYR A 1060 62.55 65.25 -48.16
N GLY A 1061 62.45 63.89 -48.30
CA GLY A 1061 62.18 63.17 -49.59
C GLY A 1061 63.19 62.19 -50.25
N THR A 1062 62.93 60.86 -50.16
CA THR A 1062 63.24 59.73 -51.12
C THR A 1062 64.62 59.48 -51.80
N THR A 1063 65.11 58.24 -51.59
CA THR A 1063 65.78 57.29 -52.54
C THR A 1063 67.25 57.43 -53.04
N VAL A 1064 68.05 56.42 -52.61
CA VAL A 1064 68.84 55.45 -53.43
C VAL A 1064 70.33 55.73 -53.81
N CYS A 1065 71.18 54.80 -53.32
CA CYS A 1065 72.55 54.40 -53.75
C CYS A 1065 73.70 55.44 -53.69
N ARG A 1066 74.91 55.08 -53.23
CA ARG A 1066 75.65 53.82 -53.47
C ARG A 1066 76.42 53.25 -52.26
N SER A 1067 76.66 51.92 -52.32
CA SER A 1067 77.85 51.10 -51.95
C SER A 1067 78.95 51.70 -51.04
N PRO A 1068 79.60 50.92 -50.13
CA PRO A 1068 80.10 49.56 -50.42
C PRO A 1068 80.05 48.51 -49.27
N GLY A 1069 80.47 47.26 -49.56
CA GLY A 1069 80.73 46.20 -48.56
C GLY A 1069 80.55 44.77 -49.11
N PRO A 1070 81.57 43.88 -49.14
CA PRO A 1070 81.46 42.58 -49.83
C PRO A 1070 81.58 41.30 -48.97
N ARG A 1071 80.88 40.25 -49.42
CA ARG A 1071 81.04 38.78 -49.15
C ARG A 1071 80.69 38.21 -47.75
N PRO A 1072 79.69 37.30 -47.68
CA PRO A 1072 79.50 36.33 -46.57
C PRO A 1072 80.05 34.93 -46.93
N PRO A 1073 79.89 33.94 -46.03
CA PRO A 1073 79.43 32.63 -46.47
C PRO A 1073 78.28 32.01 -45.64
N LEU A 1074 77.24 31.59 -46.38
CA LEU A 1074 76.55 30.28 -46.29
C LEU A 1074 76.05 29.73 -44.94
N SER A 1075 74.72 29.65 -44.80
CA SER A 1075 74.04 28.37 -44.48
C SER A 1075 72.59 28.39 -44.99
N ALA A 1076 72.08 27.27 -45.49
CA ALA A 1076 70.68 27.11 -45.90
C ALA A 1076 70.26 25.62 -45.98
N ASN A 1077 68.95 25.39 -45.82
CA ASN A 1077 68.18 24.18 -46.18
C ASN A 1077 68.27 22.89 -45.31
N LYS A 1078 67.22 22.72 -44.48
CA LYS A 1078 66.17 21.68 -44.62
C LYS A 1078 66.54 20.16 -44.61
N THR A 1079 66.24 19.49 -43.48
CA THR A 1079 65.43 18.22 -43.35
C THR A 1079 65.88 16.92 -44.06
N PRO A 1080 65.25 15.73 -43.84
CA PRO A 1080 64.35 15.24 -42.75
C PRO A 1080 64.80 13.87 -42.15
N LEU A 1081 63.90 13.21 -41.40
CA LEU A 1081 63.68 11.73 -41.25
C LEU A 1081 64.01 11.00 -39.92
N ALA A 1082 62.93 10.61 -39.23
CA ALA A 1082 62.55 9.23 -38.83
C ALA A 1082 63.19 8.48 -37.61
N ARG A 1083 62.25 8.10 -36.70
CA ARG A 1083 62.14 6.84 -35.90
C ARG A 1083 62.98 6.60 -34.62
N THR A 1084 62.31 5.89 -33.70
CA THR A 1084 62.72 5.20 -32.44
C THR A 1084 63.44 3.86 -32.74
N PRO A 1085 63.93 3.04 -31.76
CA PRO A 1085 63.93 3.07 -30.26
C PRO A 1085 65.37 3.09 -29.64
N GLY A 1086 65.66 2.86 -28.34
CA GLY A 1086 64.89 2.66 -27.10
C GLY A 1086 65.39 1.50 -26.19
N VAL A 1087 64.80 1.35 -24.98
CA VAL A 1087 65.04 0.31 -23.92
C VAL A 1087 66.31 0.45 -23.04
N GLY A 1088 66.15 0.36 -21.70
CA GLY A 1088 67.24 0.19 -20.71
C GLY A 1088 66.79 0.30 -19.22
N LYS A 1089 67.00 -0.75 -18.40
CA LYS A 1089 66.64 -0.90 -16.95
C LYS A 1089 67.75 -1.72 -16.21
N PRO A 1090 67.78 -1.93 -14.86
CA PRO A 1090 66.71 -1.83 -13.82
C PRO A 1090 66.73 -0.54 -12.96
N PRO A 1091 67.11 -0.40 -11.65
CA PRO A 1091 67.77 -1.29 -10.65
C PRO A 1091 66.82 -1.84 -9.52
N ASN A 1092 67.35 -2.14 -8.31
CA ASN A 1092 66.69 -2.72 -7.09
C ASN A 1092 67.60 -2.50 -5.84
N PRO A 1093 67.26 -2.76 -4.52
CA PRO A 1093 66.37 -3.83 -4.00
C PRO A 1093 65.51 -3.62 -2.70
N ARG A 1094 64.44 -4.44 -2.57
CA ARG A 1094 63.87 -5.05 -1.30
C ARG A 1094 63.13 -4.13 -0.28
N LEU A 1095 62.22 -4.60 0.61
CA LEU A 1095 61.72 -5.95 1.05
C LEU A 1095 60.16 -6.02 1.15
N GLN A 1096 59.60 -7.26 1.24
CA GLN A 1096 58.38 -7.80 1.94
C GLN A 1096 57.10 -6.91 2.13
N GLY A 1097 55.84 -7.40 2.13
CA GLY A 1097 55.22 -8.74 2.23
C GLY A 1097 54.05 -8.68 3.26
N CYS A 1098 52.88 -9.32 3.17
CA CYS A 1098 52.36 -10.49 2.43
C CYS A 1098 50.79 -10.48 2.38
N ASN A 1099 50.15 -11.39 1.59
CA ASN A 1099 48.98 -12.27 1.90
C ASN A 1099 47.71 -11.74 2.64
N LYS A 1100 46.45 -12.22 2.50
CA LYS A 1100 45.75 -13.31 1.73
C LYS A 1100 44.22 -13.19 1.98
N GLU A 1101 43.24 -13.89 1.37
CA GLU A 1101 43.22 -14.91 0.28
C GLU A 1101 41.98 -14.75 -0.66
N ASN A 1102 40.78 -15.25 -0.28
CA ASN A 1102 39.65 -15.58 -1.19
C ASN A 1102 38.31 -15.86 -0.43
N GLU A 1103 37.26 -16.22 -1.20
CA GLU A 1103 35.93 -16.76 -0.84
C GLU A 1103 34.83 -15.75 -0.40
N ALA A 1104 33.53 -15.92 -0.72
CA ALA A 1104 32.87 -16.75 -1.76
C ALA A 1104 31.43 -16.27 -2.09
N GLN A 1105 30.93 -16.71 -3.24
CA GLN A 1105 29.54 -16.84 -3.73
C GLN A 1105 28.36 -16.24 -2.91
N LEU A 1106 27.52 -15.42 -3.56
CA LEU A 1106 26.17 -15.85 -4.02
C LEU A 1106 25.53 -14.87 -5.02
N LYS A 1107 24.31 -15.18 -5.50
CA LYS A 1107 23.63 -14.51 -6.64
C LYS A 1107 22.33 -13.81 -6.24
N GLY A 1108 22.00 -12.76 -7.00
CA GLY A 1108 20.63 -12.29 -7.24
C GLY A 1108 20.20 -11.05 -6.42
N ALA A 1109 19.24 -10.25 -6.88
CA ALA A 1109 18.65 -10.18 -8.22
C ALA A 1109 17.94 -8.83 -8.44
N LEU A 1110 17.97 -8.33 -9.69
CA LEU A 1110 17.05 -7.38 -10.30
C LEU A 1110 16.92 -7.76 -11.79
#